data_AF-A0A5B7CE90-F1
#
_entry.id   AF-A0A5B7CE90-F1
#
_cell.length_a   1.000
_cell.length_b   1.000
_cell.length_c   1.000
_cell.angle_alpha   90.00
_cell.angle_beta   90.00
_cell.angle_gamma   90.00
#
_symmetry.space_group_name_H-M   'P 1'
#
loop_
_entity.id
_entity.type
_entity.pdbx_description
1 polymer ?
#
loop_
_entity_poly.entity_id
_entity_poly.type
_entity_poly.pdbx_seq_one_letter_code
_entity_poly.pdbx_strand_id
1 'polypeptide(L)'
;MSSGGEPPTSQSFTPFWIAGPGSPSTPVVGNPVANPVPPTDLASLGGAGVASSVPSAMSQDITTMANAPSESPTIVKTQPPDPPSLEATQVQTVQVQAVQVQRAQVQATQVQVTQVQGGQVVQGSGGTTEVRVVEGTNPPACSSGAPAQFFHTTVEPEATEVQETLEKKKIKVQRRRLSPSHREMIIDLVFNEKKTSREVARYMGLPQSTVMSVVQVFKKEHRIHKKTATGRKRRLTTAQEFQLFEMSQERDNISVDEIRTRFLQLFPEFGHISKTTIYRTLERGKKGLIGMDPPPERYLEPIERFWGLKKKIKPKKVGGGSDQATNHSVLEPSVSIMEETGPIETNSQEKDIISRQRRSLSIAEREMIISLFFNENRTIREVADFMHLAKSTVSSVVQVFKKEHRIQRKTSTGRKKKLSDEHEQMIMDILSQKEDITIEETRNRFLSLNPEVPNISKSTIYRIMENCQSKLRARSDMEVFVGAFVHSTDDSPMVVLPGMVMGVLNTKIEFMESLEELDHLKAEYGFTDSNIHYMTPGQFMMPGMIDTHIHASQFPNNGVAMDLPLLEWLQTYTFPTEANFSDTLFAREVYSKVVERLLRNGTTTAAYFGTIHLEGSKILADVVHDKGQRALIGKVNMMRNCPEYYREMSVQDSIRDTEEFIRYVRGIQSPLVQPIVTPRFAPTCPEDQLASLGQLASKYGCHIQSHLGETQPECNWVKELFPWAKSYTDVYDSMRLLSEKSVMAHCIWLGDEEIYTLRERGVGISHCPNSNIAIRSGLCDVRRLLNHGLKVGLGTDCSGGYSSSILDAIRQSLQVSNVLALDRDQDYQRISYKEAFRMATLGGAKVLNMEDRIGNFEIDKEFDALLIDVTAPGSAVDVFSKDAIDDKIQKFLYTGDDRNIARVYVAGHRILDLHNRNLH
;
A
#
# COMPACT_ATOMS: atom_id res chain seq x y z
N MET A 1 -46.87 -37.84 -29.90
CA MET A 1 -48.19 -37.95 -30.57
C MET A 1 -49.00 -36.76 -30.07
N SER A 2 -49.06 -35.65 -30.81
CA SER A 2 -50.07 -35.33 -31.86
C SER A 2 -51.47 -35.13 -31.27
N SER A 3 -52.25 -34.09 -31.55
CA SER A 3 -52.15 -32.86 -32.40
C SER A 3 -53.43 -32.02 -32.08
N GLY A 4 -53.61 -30.72 -32.33
CA GLY A 4 -52.96 -29.71 -33.17
C GLY A 4 -54.05 -28.94 -33.94
N GLY A 5 -54.04 -27.58 -33.98
CA GLY A 5 -55.05 -26.79 -34.71
C GLY A 5 -55.08 -25.29 -34.39
N GLU A 6 -55.08 -24.45 -35.42
CA GLU A 6 -55.22 -22.98 -35.44
C GLU A 6 -56.45 -22.58 -36.31
N PRO A 7 -56.66 -21.30 -36.72
CA PRO A 7 -56.87 -20.04 -35.99
C PRO A 7 -58.33 -19.51 -36.26
N PRO A 8 -58.67 -18.21 -36.04
CA PRO A 8 -58.68 -17.28 -37.19
C PRO A 8 -58.49 -15.74 -36.95
N THR A 9 -57.83 -15.09 -37.92
CA THR A 9 -58.00 -13.72 -38.49
C THR A 9 -58.63 -12.52 -37.71
N SER A 10 -57.79 -11.51 -37.46
CA SER A 10 -57.93 -10.05 -37.76
C SER A 10 -59.29 -9.32 -37.91
N GLN A 11 -59.42 -8.13 -37.28
CA GLN A 11 -59.78 -6.86 -37.98
C GLN A 11 -59.46 -5.59 -37.15
N SER A 12 -59.60 -4.41 -37.76
CA SER A 12 -59.04 -3.09 -37.37
C SER A 12 -60.08 -1.99 -37.11
N PHE A 13 -59.79 -0.94 -36.29
CA PHE A 13 -59.79 0.50 -36.66
C PHE A 13 -59.53 1.50 -35.48
N THR A 14 -59.46 2.80 -35.79
CA THR A 14 -58.98 3.96 -34.98
C THR A 14 -60.01 5.16 -35.04
N PRO A 15 -59.72 6.46 -34.76
CA PRO A 15 -59.40 7.17 -33.47
C PRO A 15 -60.21 8.51 -33.23
N PHE A 16 -59.70 9.45 -32.37
CA PHE A 16 -59.94 10.95 -32.26
C PHE A 16 -61.17 11.50 -31.48
N TRP A 17 -61.26 12.75 -30.93
CA TRP A 17 -60.33 13.79 -30.34
C TRP A 17 -61.13 15.03 -29.75
N ILE A 18 -60.48 16.08 -29.17
CA ILE A 18 -60.94 17.49 -28.84
C ILE A 18 -61.65 17.83 -27.49
N ALA A 19 -61.57 19.11 -27.03
CA ALA A 19 -61.89 19.68 -25.69
C ALA A 19 -62.29 21.20 -25.66
N GLY A 20 -62.55 21.79 -24.47
CA GLY A 20 -62.70 23.25 -24.16
C GLY A 20 -64.16 23.80 -24.12
N PRO A 21 -64.47 25.08 -23.71
CA PRO A 21 -63.71 26.19 -23.06
C PRO A 21 -64.28 26.56 -21.64
N GLY A 22 -64.08 27.72 -20.95
CA GLY A 22 -63.07 28.80 -21.00
C GLY A 22 -63.57 30.25 -20.63
N SER A 23 -62.94 30.92 -19.63
CA SER A 23 -62.97 32.40 -19.30
C SER A 23 -64.25 33.02 -18.65
N PRO A 24 -64.28 34.28 -18.12
CA PRO A 24 -63.28 35.38 -18.14
C PRO A 24 -63.07 36.25 -16.84
N SER A 25 -62.16 37.25 -16.93
CA SER A 25 -62.12 38.61 -16.29
C SER A 25 -60.84 39.03 -15.53
N THR A 26 -60.53 40.34 -15.56
CA THR A 26 -59.38 41.05 -14.92
C THR A 26 -59.80 42.48 -14.54
N PRO A 27 -59.03 43.23 -13.71
CA PRO A 27 -58.34 44.44 -14.24
C PRO A 27 -57.07 44.98 -13.51
N VAL A 28 -56.28 45.77 -14.27
CA VAL A 28 -55.48 46.98 -13.86
C VAL A 28 -54.08 46.83 -13.19
N VAL A 29 -53.27 47.89 -13.34
CA VAL A 29 -51.80 48.04 -13.18
C VAL A 29 -51.47 49.48 -12.69
N GLY A 30 -50.36 49.74 -11.99
CA GLY A 30 -49.81 51.12 -11.92
C GLY A 30 -48.66 51.49 -10.96
N ASN A 31 -47.44 51.66 -11.53
CA ASN A 31 -46.54 52.83 -11.36
C ASN A 31 -45.69 53.04 -10.06
N PRO A 32 -44.66 53.95 -10.02
CA PRO A 32 -43.25 53.51 -9.81
C PRO A 32 -42.36 54.41 -8.90
N VAL A 33 -41.00 54.28 -8.98
CA VAL A 33 -39.91 55.32 -8.83
C VAL A 33 -38.75 55.05 -7.82
N ALA A 34 -37.51 55.11 -8.35
CA ALA A 34 -36.17 55.48 -7.80
C ALA A 34 -35.45 54.75 -6.62
N ASN A 35 -34.11 54.67 -6.76
CA ASN A 35 -33.08 54.51 -5.70
C ASN A 35 -32.56 55.90 -5.24
N PRO A 36 -32.00 56.08 -4.02
CA PRO A 36 -30.52 56.07 -3.89
C PRO A 36 -29.91 55.64 -2.51
N VAL A 37 -28.75 54.96 -2.56
CA VAL A 37 -27.40 55.32 -2.01
C VAL A 37 -27.32 56.37 -0.85
N PRO A 38 -26.43 56.25 0.18
CA PRO A 38 -25.70 55.11 0.79
C PRO A 38 -25.91 55.05 2.34
N PRO A 39 -24.98 54.48 3.14
CA PRO A 39 -23.97 55.36 3.79
C PRO A 39 -22.51 54.84 3.72
N THR A 40 -21.54 55.75 3.88
CA THR A 40 -20.09 55.47 3.80
C THR A 40 -19.32 56.12 4.95
N ASP A 41 -18.39 55.35 5.54
CA ASP A 41 -17.08 55.76 6.09
C ASP A 41 -16.89 56.73 7.28
N LEU A 42 -15.78 56.46 7.98
CA LEU A 42 -14.88 57.35 8.74
C LEU A 42 -15.34 58.02 10.06
N ALA A 43 -14.94 57.37 11.16
CA ALA A 43 -14.17 57.90 12.31
C ALA A 43 -14.27 59.38 12.74
N SER A 44 -14.51 59.62 14.04
CA SER A 44 -13.52 60.29 14.93
C SER A 44 -13.94 60.40 16.41
N LEU A 45 -12.91 60.41 17.29
CA LEU A 45 -12.75 61.15 18.56
C LEU A 45 -13.95 61.37 19.54
N GLY A 46 -13.73 61.00 20.82
CA GLY A 46 -13.77 62.02 21.88
C GLY A 46 -14.56 61.79 23.18
N GLY A 47 -13.92 61.20 24.20
CA GLY A 47 -13.83 61.84 25.54
C GLY A 47 -14.85 61.51 26.65
N ALA A 48 -14.31 61.23 27.85
CA ALA A 48 -14.93 61.18 29.19
C ALA A 48 -16.03 60.12 29.47
N GLY A 49 -16.08 59.51 30.66
CA GLY A 49 -15.14 59.56 31.79
C GLY A 49 -15.67 58.89 33.09
N VAL A 50 -14.81 58.85 34.12
CA VAL A 50 -15.09 58.47 35.54
C VAL A 50 -15.25 56.97 35.86
N ALA A 51 -14.15 56.38 36.38
CA ALA A 51 -13.97 55.62 37.65
C ALA A 51 -15.00 54.51 38.09
N SER A 52 -14.65 53.52 38.94
CA SER A 52 -13.55 53.44 39.92
C SER A 52 -13.22 52.00 40.40
N SER A 53 -12.10 51.87 41.14
CA SER A 53 -11.76 50.87 42.18
C SER A 53 -11.62 49.37 41.84
N VAL A 54 -10.38 48.89 41.98
CA VAL A 54 -10.02 47.53 42.46
C VAL A 54 -10.29 47.44 43.98
N PRO A 55 -10.26 46.25 44.60
CA PRO A 55 -9.08 45.97 45.44
C PRO A 55 -8.53 44.53 45.32
N SER A 56 -7.26 44.37 45.65
CA SER A 56 -6.59 43.07 45.80
C SER A 56 -6.49 42.66 47.27
N ALA A 57 -6.23 41.36 47.52
CA ALA A 57 -5.69 40.87 48.77
C ALA A 57 -4.72 39.71 48.50
N MET A 58 -3.57 39.71 49.16
CA MET A 58 -2.62 38.60 49.20
C MET A 58 -2.71 37.87 50.54
N SER A 59 -2.35 36.59 50.55
CA SER A 59 -1.60 36.00 51.68
C SER A 59 -0.65 34.94 51.13
N GLN A 60 0.56 34.88 51.69
CA GLN A 60 1.63 34.01 51.23
C GLN A 60 1.82 32.76 52.11
N ASP A 61 2.59 31.81 51.59
CA ASP A 61 3.51 30.87 52.26
C ASP A 61 3.03 30.02 53.44
N ILE A 62 3.25 28.70 53.32
CA ILE A 62 4.16 27.98 54.24
C ILE A 62 4.72 26.72 53.54
N THR A 63 5.86 26.24 54.03
CA THR A 63 6.85 25.47 53.26
C THR A 63 6.92 23.98 53.64
N THR A 64 7.80 23.25 52.93
CA THR A 64 8.64 22.11 53.38
C THR A 64 8.10 20.66 53.43
N MET A 65 8.77 19.84 52.62
CA MET A 65 9.44 18.57 52.99
C MET A 65 8.66 17.24 53.12
N ALA A 66 8.78 16.45 52.03
CA ALA A 66 9.63 15.24 51.95
C ALA A 66 9.13 13.84 52.38
N ASN A 67 9.63 12.88 51.57
CA ASN A 67 9.90 11.46 51.83
C ASN A 67 8.75 10.43 51.88
N ALA A 68 8.98 9.38 51.08
CA ALA A 68 8.34 8.06 51.08
C ALA A 68 9.09 7.13 52.10
N PRO A 69 8.86 5.79 52.20
CA PRO A 69 8.05 4.93 51.34
C PRO A 69 7.18 3.85 52.05
N SER A 70 6.50 3.05 51.21
CA SER A 70 6.14 1.63 51.39
C SER A 70 5.44 1.15 52.68
N GLU A 71 4.29 0.50 52.50
CA GLU A 71 4.17 -0.94 52.80
C GLU A 71 2.97 -1.58 52.08
N SER A 72 3.07 -2.89 51.80
CA SER A 72 1.99 -3.73 51.27
C SER A 72 1.98 -5.04 52.06
N PRO A 73 0.82 -5.53 52.52
CA PRO A 73 0.45 -6.89 52.10
C PRO A 73 -1.05 -7.20 51.95
N THR A 74 -1.38 -7.87 50.84
CA THR A 74 -2.17 -9.12 50.80
C THR A 74 -3.67 -9.13 51.17
N ILE A 75 -4.50 -9.18 50.11
CA ILE A 75 -5.68 -10.05 49.90
C ILE A 75 -6.72 -10.21 51.03
N VAL A 76 -7.93 -9.70 50.79
CA VAL A 76 -9.20 -10.27 51.28
C VAL A 76 -10.18 -10.38 50.10
N LYS A 77 -10.99 -11.44 50.03
CA LYS A 77 -12.05 -11.62 49.03
C LYS A 77 -13.30 -10.83 49.43
N THR A 78 -13.95 -10.15 48.48
CA THR A 78 -15.29 -9.57 48.66
C THR A 78 -16.25 -10.04 47.56
N GLN A 79 -17.46 -10.42 47.96
CA GLN A 79 -18.57 -10.76 47.05
C GLN A 79 -19.25 -9.48 46.52
N PRO A 80 -20.02 -9.55 45.41
CA PRO A 80 -20.80 -8.41 44.93
C PRO A 80 -21.92 -8.03 45.92
N PRO A 81 -22.38 -6.76 45.92
CA PRO A 81 -23.50 -6.31 46.74
C PRO A 81 -24.85 -6.74 46.16
N ASP A 82 -25.78 -7.14 47.02
CA ASP A 82 -27.18 -7.41 46.67
C ASP A 82 -27.96 -6.12 46.33
N PRO A 83 -29.04 -6.20 45.51
CA PRO A 83 -29.80 -5.03 45.06
C PRO A 83 -30.75 -4.47 46.13
N PRO A 84 -31.03 -3.15 46.13
CA PRO A 84 -32.00 -2.54 47.03
C PRO A 84 -33.45 -2.92 46.66
N SER A 85 -34.27 -3.16 47.69
CA SER A 85 -35.67 -3.61 47.58
C SER A 85 -36.67 -2.47 47.30
N LEU A 86 -37.82 -2.84 46.74
CA LEU A 86 -38.92 -1.94 46.37
C LEU A 86 -39.88 -1.63 47.53
N GLU A 87 -40.20 -0.34 47.73
CA GLU A 87 -41.53 0.14 48.16
C GLU A 87 -41.96 1.20 47.13
N ALA A 88 -42.99 0.97 46.30
CA ALA A 88 -44.42 0.87 46.60
C ALA A 88 -45.13 2.25 46.67
N THR A 89 -45.72 2.67 45.55
CA THR A 89 -46.76 3.71 45.52
C THR A 89 -47.76 3.39 44.41
N GLN A 90 -49.06 3.51 44.68
CA GLN A 90 -50.15 3.16 43.76
C GLN A 90 -50.25 4.23 42.65
N VAL A 91 -50.24 3.87 41.36
CA VAL A 91 -51.34 3.28 40.58
C VAL A 91 -52.62 4.13 40.64
N GLN A 92 -52.84 4.92 39.57
CA GLN A 92 -54.18 5.18 39.03
C GLN A 92 -54.28 4.58 37.63
N THR A 93 -55.40 3.95 37.35
CA THR A 93 -55.59 3.10 36.16
C THR A 93 -56.41 3.82 35.10
N VAL A 94 -55.94 3.82 33.86
CA VAL A 94 -56.79 4.08 32.68
C VAL A 94 -56.71 2.86 31.78
N GLN A 95 -57.85 2.19 31.58
CA GLN A 95 -57.95 1.07 30.65
C GLN A 95 -58.09 1.58 29.21
N VAL A 96 -57.44 0.91 28.27
CA VAL A 96 -57.79 0.98 26.84
C VAL A 96 -58.50 -0.32 26.47
N GLN A 97 -59.81 -0.27 26.26
CA GLN A 97 -60.57 -1.38 25.66
C GLN A 97 -60.55 -1.27 24.13
N ALA A 98 -60.58 -2.43 23.47
CA ALA A 98 -60.51 -2.52 22.01
C ALA A 98 -61.89 -2.33 21.35
N VAL A 99 -61.88 -1.81 20.11
CA VAL A 99 -63.02 -1.86 19.18
C VAL A 99 -62.53 -2.29 17.80
N GLN A 100 -63.12 -3.34 17.25
CA GLN A 100 -63.11 -3.66 15.82
C GLN A 100 -64.50 -3.37 15.24
N VAL A 101 -64.58 -3.00 13.95
CA VAL A 101 -65.59 -3.47 12.97
C VAL A 101 -65.22 -2.94 11.56
N GLN A 102 -65.76 -3.58 10.51
CA GLN A 102 -65.41 -3.39 9.09
C GLN A 102 -66.52 -2.70 8.25
N ARG A 103 -66.21 -2.48 6.95
CA ARG A 103 -67.11 -2.24 5.78
C ARG A 103 -67.53 -0.76 5.55
N ALA A 104 -67.86 -0.31 4.32
CA ALA A 104 -68.02 -0.99 3.01
C ALA A 104 -67.71 -0.09 1.79
N GLN A 105 -67.47 -0.73 0.62
CA GLN A 105 -67.93 -0.46 -0.78
C GLN A 105 -68.12 0.99 -1.32
N VAL A 106 -67.93 1.28 -2.62
CA VAL A 106 -68.90 1.09 -3.74
C VAL A 106 -68.19 1.08 -5.13
N GLN A 107 -68.91 0.69 -6.20
CA GLN A 107 -68.42 0.41 -7.58
C GLN A 107 -68.87 1.47 -8.62
N ALA A 108 -68.45 1.28 -9.90
CA ALA A 108 -69.17 1.60 -11.15
C ALA A 108 -69.21 3.08 -11.66
N THR A 109 -69.43 3.44 -12.96
CA THR A 109 -69.31 2.75 -14.29
C THR A 109 -69.52 3.75 -15.48
N GLN A 110 -68.65 3.70 -16.51
CA GLN A 110 -68.82 3.99 -17.98
C GLN A 110 -69.51 5.26 -18.62
N VAL A 111 -68.87 5.76 -19.72
CA VAL A 111 -69.41 6.00 -21.12
C VAL A 111 -69.95 7.39 -21.64
N GLN A 112 -69.24 7.92 -22.68
CA GLN A 112 -69.68 8.64 -23.93
C GLN A 112 -70.45 10.01 -23.86
N VAL A 113 -70.63 10.86 -24.92
CA VAL A 113 -70.26 10.83 -26.36
C VAL A 113 -70.01 12.24 -27.01
N THR A 114 -69.17 12.22 -28.06
CA THR A 114 -68.86 13.07 -29.25
C THR A 114 -69.77 14.23 -29.78
N GLN A 115 -69.13 15.24 -30.46
CA GLN A 115 -69.54 16.06 -31.67
C GLN A 115 -69.31 17.60 -31.55
N VAL A 116 -69.12 18.44 -32.61
CA VAL A 116 -68.43 18.36 -33.94
C VAL A 116 -68.40 19.76 -34.62
N GLN A 117 -67.50 20.02 -35.60
CA GLN A 117 -67.42 21.21 -36.52
C GLN A 117 -67.14 22.62 -35.92
N GLY A 118 -66.62 23.62 -36.66
CA GLY A 118 -65.96 23.62 -37.99
C GLY A 118 -66.03 24.95 -38.79
N GLY A 119 -64.90 25.41 -39.38
CA GLY A 119 -64.81 26.49 -40.40
C GLY A 119 -64.59 27.93 -39.89
N GLN A 120 -63.60 28.70 -40.40
CA GLN A 120 -63.65 29.61 -41.60
C GLN A 120 -63.73 31.12 -41.16
N VAL A 121 -63.23 32.17 -41.86
CA VAL A 121 -62.48 32.28 -43.15
C VAL A 121 -61.53 33.52 -43.22
N VAL A 122 -60.79 33.62 -44.34
CA VAL A 122 -59.89 34.66 -44.94
C VAL A 122 -60.53 36.10 -45.00
N GLN A 123 -59.86 37.28 -44.99
CA GLN A 123 -58.85 37.90 -45.90
C GLN A 123 -58.38 39.29 -45.32
N GLY A 124 -57.32 40.02 -45.74
CA GLY A 124 -56.16 39.75 -46.61
C GLY A 124 -55.66 40.98 -47.44
N SER A 125 -54.34 41.21 -47.54
CA SER A 125 -53.62 42.07 -48.53
C SER A 125 -52.08 41.94 -48.35
N GLY A 126 -51.17 41.93 -49.34
CA GLY A 126 -51.25 41.90 -50.82
C GLY A 126 -49.97 41.27 -51.44
N GLY A 127 -49.86 41.15 -52.78
CA GLY A 127 -48.81 40.38 -53.50
C GLY A 127 -47.48 41.11 -53.82
N THR A 128 -46.54 40.58 -54.64
CA THR A 128 -46.66 39.42 -55.57
C THR A 128 -45.29 38.86 -56.09
N THR A 129 -45.14 37.52 -56.19
CA THR A 129 -44.29 36.66 -57.11
C THR A 129 -42.76 36.90 -57.32
N GLU A 130 -41.86 35.90 -57.48
CA GLU A 130 -41.86 34.41 -57.22
C GLU A 130 -40.47 33.97 -56.63
N VAL A 131 -39.59 33.02 -57.05
CA VAL A 131 -39.43 32.06 -58.19
C VAL A 131 -38.73 30.73 -57.76
N ARG A 132 -39.41 29.57 -57.88
CA ARG A 132 -38.95 28.15 -57.99
C ARG A 132 -37.86 27.50 -57.06
N VAL A 133 -37.69 26.17 -57.25
CA VAL A 133 -37.08 25.10 -56.41
C VAL A 133 -36.45 24.02 -57.34
N VAL A 134 -35.62 23.04 -56.84
CA VAL A 134 -35.62 21.55 -57.15
C VAL A 134 -34.26 20.80 -57.02
N GLU A 135 -34.26 19.66 -56.28
CA GLU A 135 -33.44 18.40 -56.33
C GLU A 135 -31.88 18.35 -56.32
N GLY A 136 -31.32 17.12 -56.21
CA GLY A 136 -29.88 16.77 -56.36
C GLY A 136 -29.52 15.30 -56.05
N THR A 137 -28.37 14.78 -56.53
CA THR A 137 -27.85 13.40 -56.24
C THR A 137 -26.32 13.20 -56.48
N ASN A 138 -25.59 12.74 -55.45
CA ASN A 138 -24.43 11.79 -55.44
C ASN A 138 -23.06 12.08 -56.18
N PRO A 139 -21.96 11.30 -55.89
CA PRO A 139 -20.52 11.76 -55.90
C PRO A 139 -19.67 11.17 -57.10
N PRO A 140 -18.29 11.16 -57.17
CA PRO A 140 -17.24 11.46 -56.16
C PRO A 140 -15.86 12.10 -56.56
N ALA A 141 -15.02 12.32 -55.53
CA ALA A 141 -13.54 12.15 -55.45
C ALA A 141 -12.51 13.32 -55.66
N CYS A 142 -11.44 13.24 -54.83
CA CYS A 142 -10.03 13.70 -54.97
C CYS A 142 -9.56 15.17 -54.75
N SER A 143 -8.68 15.28 -53.72
CA SER A 143 -7.35 15.96 -53.67
C SER A 143 -7.15 17.50 -53.81
N SER A 144 -6.79 18.12 -52.67
CA SER A 144 -5.67 19.08 -52.44
C SER A 144 -5.46 20.34 -53.32
N GLY A 145 -5.44 21.52 -52.67
CA GLY A 145 -4.84 22.75 -53.21
C GLY A 145 -4.87 23.95 -52.25
N ALA A 146 -3.74 24.67 -52.14
CA ALA A 146 -3.55 26.00 -51.51
C ALA A 146 -2.71 26.86 -52.51
N PRO A 147 -2.26 28.11 -52.24
CA PRO A 147 -2.46 29.05 -51.11
C PRO A 147 -2.81 30.51 -51.59
N ALA A 148 -2.69 31.55 -50.72
CA ALA A 148 -1.95 32.83 -50.99
C ALA A 148 -2.26 34.04 -50.04
N GLN A 149 -1.20 34.71 -49.54
CA GLN A 149 -0.92 36.20 -49.44
C GLN A 149 -1.96 37.17 -48.77
N PHE A 150 -1.62 38.35 -48.18
CA PHE A 150 -0.92 39.53 -48.74
C PHE A 150 -0.36 40.57 -47.71
N PHE A 151 0.93 40.97 -47.89
CA PHE A 151 1.54 42.35 -47.89
C PHE A 151 1.78 43.28 -46.66
N HIS A 152 2.71 44.23 -46.88
CA HIS A 152 3.49 45.12 -45.96
C HIS A 152 3.00 46.59 -45.83
N THR A 153 3.54 47.35 -44.83
CA THR A 153 4.38 48.58 -45.07
C THR A 153 5.16 49.17 -43.84
N THR A 154 6.50 49.33 -43.98
CA THR A 154 7.44 50.45 -43.58
C THR A 154 7.39 51.18 -42.19
N VAL A 155 8.43 51.18 -41.31
CA VAL A 155 9.81 51.84 -41.35
C VAL A 155 9.76 53.33 -40.88
N GLU A 156 10.63 53.97 -40.05
CA GLU A 156 11.86 53.73 -39.19
C GLU A 156 12.16 55.07 -38.38
N PRO A 157 13.31 55.39 -37.68
CA PRO A 157 14.42 54.64 -37.01
C PRO A 157 14.82 55.18 -35.57
N GLU A 158 15.77 54.55 -34.85
CA GLU A 158 17.03 55.18 -34.34
C GLU A 158 17.99 54.27 -33.52
N ALA A 159 19.23 54.75 -33.34
CA ALA A 159 20.50 54.11 -32.97
C ALA A 159 20.62 53.21 -31.70
N THR A 160 21.46 52.15 -31.79
CA THR A 160 22.71 52.07 -30.99
C THR A 160 23.70 50.99 -31.48
N GLU A 161 24.95 51.36 -31.75
CA GLU A 161 26.02 50.44 -32.23
C GLU A 161 27.25 50.46 -31.30
N VAL A 162 27.14 49.94 -30.08
CA VAL A 162 28.28 49.87 -29.12
C VAL A 162 28.26 48.57 -28.28
N GLN A 163 28.44 47.39 -28.89
CA GLN A 163 28.65 46.15 -28.11
C GLN A 163 29.47 45.00 -28.75
N GLU A 164 29.75 45.03 -30.06
CA GLU A 164 30.32 43.87 -30.80
C GLU A 164 31.79 43.51 -30.47
N THR A 165 32.50 44.32 -29.68
CA THR A 165 33.95 44.18 -29.40
C THR A 165 34.27 43.51 -28.04
N LEU A 166 33.27 43.11 -27.24
CA LEU A 166 33.49 42.54 -25.90
C LEU A 166 33.13 41.04 -25.75
N GLU A 167 32.24 40.49 -26.60
CA GLU A 167 31.81 39.08 -26.45
C GLU A 167 32.81 38.05 -27.01
N LYS A 168 33.67 38.42 -27.96
CA LYS A 168 34.60 37.51 -28.67
C LYS A 168 35.77 36.99 -27.79
N LYS A 169 35.71 37.09 -26.45
CA LYS A 169 36.75 36.61 -25.50
C LYS A 169 36.26 35.88 -24.24
N LYS A 170 35.02 35.37 -24.18
CA LYS A 170 34.53 34.51 -23.06
C LYS A 170 33.96 33.13 -23.48
N ILE A 171 34.59 32.45 -24.43
CA ILE A 171 34.28 31.02 -24.69
C ILE A 171 34.78 30.17 -23.50
N LYS A 172 33.89 29.88 -22.55
CA LYS A 172 34.18 28.98 -21.40
C LYS A 172 33.05 27.97 -21.17
N VAL A 173 32.86 27.09 -22.17
CA VAL A 173 32.10 25.82 -22.17
C VAL A 173 30.99 25.70 -21.12
N GLN A 174 29.81 26.23 -21.44
CA GLN A 174 28.57 25.71 -20.84
C GLN A 174 28.35 24.28 -21.35
N ARG A 175 28.22 23.31 -20.44
CA ARG A 175 27.80 21.94 -20.78
C ARG A 175 26.28 21.91 -20.98
N ARG A 176 25.80 22.11 -22.22
CA ARG A 176 24.40 21.79 -22.59
C ARG A 176 24.10 20.33 -22.19
N ARG A 177 23.04 20.10 -21.42
CA ARG A 177 22.55 18.74 -21.12
C ARG A 177 21.99 18.13 -22.42
N LEU A 178 22.35 16.88 -22.72
CA LEU A 178 21.68 16.12 -23.78
C LEU A 178 20.24 15.79 -23.38
N SER A 179 19.29 15.98 -24.31
CA SER A 179 17.90 15.53 -24.18
C SER A 179 17.80 14.00 -24.07
N PRO A 180 16.68 13.44 -23.55
CA PRO A 180 16.49 12.00 -23.47
C PRO A 180 16.70 11.29 -24.82
N SER A 181 16.04 11.77 -25.87
CA SER A 181 16.16 11.27 -27.25
C SER A 181 17.60 11.18 -27.78
N HIS A 182 18.45 12.17 -27.50
CA HIS A 182 19.87 12.11 -27.89
C HIS A 182 20.67 11.09 -27.06
N ARG A 183 20.25 10.76 -25.84
CA ARG A 183 20.90 9.72 -25.03
C ARG A 183 20.49 8.33 -25.49
N GLU A 184 19.22 8.13 -25.78
CA GLU A 184 18.68 6.88 -26.33
C GLU A 184 19.35 6.54 -27.67
N MET A 185 19.45 7.52 -28.59
CA MET A 185 20.18 7.34 -29.85
C MET A 185 21.68 7.02 -29.62
N ILE A 186 22.34 7.63 -28.63
CA ILE A 186 23.72 7.24 -28.24
C ILE A 186 23.78 5.80 -27.73
N ILE A 187 22.79 5.35 -26.96
CA ILE A 187 22.73 4.00 -26.41
C ILE A 187 22.50 2.99 -27.55
N ASP A 188 21.48 3.19 -28.38
CA ASP A 188 21.15 2.30 -29.48
C ASP A 188 22.32 2.13 -30.46
N LEU A 189 22.93 3.24 -30.89
CA LEU A 189 24.11 3.25 -31.77
C LEU A 189 25.31 2.48 -31.18
N VAL A 190 25.52 2.53 -29.86
CA VAL A 190 26.69 1.91 -29.20
C VAL A 190 26.45 0.46 -28.78
N PHE A 191 25.22 0.09 -28.41
CA PHE A 191 24.91 -1.23 -27.84
C PHE A 191 24.25 -2.18 -28.84
N ASN A 192 23.33 -1.67 -29.67
CA ASN A 192 22.60 -2.47 -30.66
C ASN A 192 23.33 -2.48 -32.01
N GLU A 193 23.64 -1.29 -32.56
CA GLU A 193 24.47 -1.16 -33.77
C GLU A 193 25.98 -1.38 -33.51
N LYS A 194 26.41 -1.49 -32.25
CA LYS A 194 27.79 -1.81 -31.82
C LYS A 194 28.87 -0.80 -32.27
N LYS A 195 28.50 0.40 -32.72
CA LYS A 195 29.43 1.46 -33.14
C LYS A 195 30.28 1.93 -31.96
N THR A 196 31.55 2.27 -32.19
CA THR A 196 32.39 2.80 -31.11
C THR A 196 31.93 4.21 -30.72
N SER A 197 32.17 4.60 -29.46
CA SER A 197 31.85 5.94 -28.98
C SER A 197 32.62 7.07 -29.71
N ARG A 198 33.61 6.74 -30.56
CA ARG A 198 34.30 7.70 -31.44
C ARG A 198 33.58 7.88 -32.79
N GLU A 199 32.98 6.81 -33.31
CA GLU A 199 32.15 6.86 -34.52
C GLU A 199 30.81 7.54 -34.22
N VAL A 200 30.16 7.20 -33.11
CA VAL A 200 28.91 7.85 -32.67
C VAL A 200 29.12 9.34 -32.37
N ALA A 201 30.26 9.70 -31.77
CA ALA A 201 30.66 11.10 -31.60
C ALA A 201 30.80 11.86 -32.93
N ARG A 202 31.42 11.23 -33.94
CA ARG A 202 31.55 11.82 -35.29
C ARG A 202 30.21 11.90 -36.01
N TYR A 203 29.37 10.87 -35.90
CA TYR A 203 28.05 10.78 -36.54
C TYR A 203 27.07 11.82 -36.00
N MET A 204 27.06 12.06 -34.68
CA MET A 204 26.14 13.00 -34.03
C MET A 204 26.73 14.42 -33.83
N GLY A 205 27.96 14.69 -34.30
CA GLY A 205 28.64 15.98 -34.08
C GLY A 205 28.97 16.29 -32.61
N LEU A 206 29.04 15.28 -31.75
CA LEU A 206 29.19 15.42 -30.29
C LEU A 206 30.64 15.19 -29.82
N PRO A 207 31.10 15.83 -28.73
CA PRO A 207 32.37 15.47 -28.09
C PRO A 207 32.35 14.00 -27.62
N GLN A 208 33.43 13.26 -27.93
CA GLN A 208 33.55 11.84 -27.54
C GLN A 208 33.44 11.62 -26.03
N SER A 209 33.85 12.59 -25.21
CA SER A 209 33.68 12.58 -23.76
C SER A 209 32.21 12.59 -23.32
N THR A 210 31.32 13.27 -24.05
CA THR A 210 29.87 13.30 -23.81
C THR A 210 29.23 11.96 -24.17
N VAL A 211 29.59 11.38 -25.31
CA VAL A 211 29.11 10.05 -25.72
C VAL A 211 29.57 8.99 -24.71
N MET A 212 30.85 9.03 -24.31
CA MET A 212 31.41 8.16 -23.27
C MET A 212 30.70 8.32 -21.92
N SER A 213 30.28 9.53 -21.52
CA SER A 213 29.60 9.72 -20.23
C SER A 213 28.21 9.10 -20.22
N VAL A 214 27.41 9.27 -21.28
CA VAL A 214 26.10 8.60 -21.43
C VAL A 214 26.27 7.08 -21.40
N VAL A 215 27.20 6.55 -22.19
CA VAL A 215 27.51 5.11 -22.26
C VAL A 215 27.99 4.55 -20.91
N GLN A 216 28.69 5.35 -20.10
CA GLN A 216 29.19 4.95 -18.79
C GLN A 216 28.12 5.05 -17.69
N VAL A 217 27.19 5.99 -17.79
CA VAL A 217 26.00 6.09 -16.93
C VAL A 217 25.07 4.90 -17.18
N PHE A 218 24.71 4.65 -18.44
CA PHE A 218 23.89 3.49 -18.84
C PHE A 218 24.50 2.15 -18.38
N LYS A 219 25.83 1.98 -18.53
CA LYS A 219 26.56 0.80 -18.01
C LYS A 219 26.54 0.65 -16.49
N LYS A 220 26.45 1.76 -15.74
CA LYS A 220 26.35 1.75 -14.27
C LYS A 220 24.95 1.33 -13.83
N GLU A 221 23.92 1.92 -14.44
CA GLU A 221 22.49 1.65 -14.16
C GLU A 221 22.15 0.20 -14.50
N HIS A 222 22.42 -0.23 -15.73
CA HIS A 222 22.13 -1.58 -16.23
C HIS A 222 23.17 -2.63 -15.82
N ARG A 223 24.09 -2.27 -14.89
CA ARG A 223 25.15 -3.12 -14.34
C ARG A 223 26.06 -3.81 -15.39
N ILE A 224 26.15 -3.28 -16.62
CA ILE A 224 26.94 -3.84 -17.74
C ILE A 224 28.44 -3.59 -17.51
N HIS A 225 29.11 -4.53 -16.86
CA HIS A 225 30.54 -4.45 -16.54
C HIS A 225 31.45 -4.67 -17.77
N LYS A 226 32.64 -4.06 -17.79
CA LYS A 226 33.65 -4.28 -18.84
C LYS A 226 34.06 -5.75 -18.91
N LYS A 227 34.09 -6.31 -20.13
CA LYS A 227 35.00 -7.44 -20.44
C LYS A 227 36.44 -7.00 -20.12
N THR A 228 37.14 -7.76 -19.28
CA THR A 228 38.59 -7.66 -19.08
C THR A 228 39.19 -9.06 -19.24
N ALA A 229 40.34 -9.15 -19.89
CA ALA A 229 40.83 -10.40 -20.51
C ALA A 229 41.53 -11.37 -19.53
N THR A 230 41.02 -11.51 -18.31
CA THR A 230 41.60 -12.40 -17.28
C THR A 230 40.50 -13.27 -16.65
N GLY A 231 40.44 -14.54 -17.07
CA GLY A 231 39.34 -15.45 -16.73
C GLY A 231 39.18 -15.74 -15.24
N ARG A 232 38.18 -15.13 -14.60
CA ARG A 232 37.62 -15.56 -13.32
C ARG A 232 36.09 -15.67 -13.42
N LYS A 233 35.54 -16.56 -12.59
CA LYS A 233 34.21 -17.15 -12.74
C LYS A 233 33.11 -16.09 -12.86
N ARG A 234 32.19 -16.29 -13.82
CA ARG A 234 30.87 -15.65 -13.77
C ARG A 234 30.21 -16.02 -12.44
N ARG A 235 29.59 -15.03 -11.78
CA ARG A 235 28.67 -15.27 -10.66
C ARG A 235 27.31 -15.58 -11.26
N LEU A 236 26.60 -16.54 -10.70
CA LEU A 236 25.24 -16.91 -11.08
C LEU A 236 24.28 -15.75 -10.79
N THR A 237 23.23 -15.59 -11.60
CA THR A 237 22.07 -14.75 -11.25
C THR A 237 21.17 -15.48 -10.27
N THR A 238 20.26 -14.79 -9.58
CA THR A 238 19.30 -15.42 -8.65
C THR A 238 18.48 -16.53 -9.33
N ALA A 239 18.03 -16.30 -10.57
CA ALA A 239 17.34 -17.33 -11.37
C ALA A 239 18.23 -18.54 -11.69
N GLN A 240 19.52 -18.35 -11.93
CA GLN A 240 20.47 -19.45 -12.15
C GLN A 240 20.86 -20.17 -10.85
N GLU A 241 20.83 -19.48 -9.70
CA GLU A 241 20.96 -20.11 -8.37
C GLU A 241 19.70 -20.93 -8.03
N PHE A 242 18.51 -20.44 -8.39
CA PHE A 242 17.23 -21.15 -8.25
C PHE A 242 17.13 -22.39 -9.16
N GLN A 243 17.49 -22.28 -10.45
CA GLN A 243 17.43 -23.43 -11.37
C GLN A 243 18.37 -24.58 -10.95
N LEU A 244 19.51 -24.26 -10.33
CA LEU A 244 20.38 -25.27 -9.70
C LEU A 244 19.73 -25.94 -8.50
N PHE A 245 18.92 -25.20 -7.73
CA PHE A 245 18.16 -25.73 -6.61
C PHE A 245 17.05 -26.67 -7.08
N GLU A 246 16.21 -26.26 -8.05
CA GLU A 246 15.18 -27.12 -8.66
C GLU A 246 15.77 -28.44 -9.19
N MET A 247 16.85 -28.38 -9.99
CA MET A 247 17.52 -29.58 -10.49
C MET A 247 17.98 -30.53 -9.37
N SER A 248 18.23 -30.04 -8.16
CA SER A 248 18.62 -30.85 -7.00
C SER A 248 17.43 -31.47 -6.25
N GLN A 249 16.20 -30.98 -6.47
CA GLN A 249 14.98 -31.46 -5.82
C GLN A 249 14.15 -32.40 -6.71
N GLU A 250 14.45 -32.52 -8.01
CA GLU A 250 13.71 -33.41 -8.92
C GLU A 250 13.71 -34.89 -8.51
N ARG A 251 14.78 -35.39 -7.88
CA ARG A 251 15.00 -36.81 -7.57
C ARG A 251 15.96 -36.98 -6.38
N ASP A 252 15.65 -37.88 -5.45
CA ASP A 252 16.35 -38.06 -4.16
C ASP A 252 17.86 -38.38 -4.22
N ASN A 253 18.41 -38.72 -5.40
CA ASN A 253 19.81 -39.16 -5.57
C ASN A 253 20.52 -38.57 -6.80
N ILE A 254 20.06 -37.43 -7.34
CA ILE A 254 20.71 -36.80 -8.51
C ILE A 254 22.17 -36.38 -8.22
N SER A 255 23.09 -36.71 -9.13
CA SER A 255 24.52 -36.47 -8.88
C SER A 255 24.95 -35.02 -9.20
N VAL A 256 25.94 -34.49 -8.49
CA VAL A 256 26.48 -33.14 -8.75
C VAL A 256 27.22 -33.04 -10.11
N ASP A 257 27.58 -34.15 -10.74
CA ASP A 257 28.05 -34.17 -12.13
C ASP A 257 26.91 -34.09 -13.14
N GLU A 258 25.76 -34.67 -12.84
CA GLU A 258 24.54 -34.61 -13.64
C GLU A 258 23.90 -33.22 -13.57
N ILE A 259 23.74 -32.64 -12.36
CA ILE A 259 23.34 -31.23 -12.17
C ILE A 259 24.30 -30.32 -12.95
N ARG A 260 25.62 -30.54 -12.87
CA ARG A 260 26.62 -29.77 -13.61
C ARG A 260 26.45 -29.88 -15.13
N THR A 261 26.10 -31.08 -15.63
CA THR A 261 25.90 -31.32 -17.06
C THR A 261 24.63 -30.64 -17.55
N ARG A 262 23.50 -30.83 -16.85
CA ARG A 262 22.21 -30.21 -17.18
C ARG A 262 22.25 -28.68 -17.08
N PHE A 263 22.92 -28.14 -16.06
CA PHE A 263 23.15 -26.69 -15.96
C PHE A 263 23.93 -26.14 -17.15
N LEU A 264 24.96 -26.85 -17.65
CA LEU A 264 25.74 -26.41 -18.82
C LEU A 264 25.03 -26.65 -20.16
N GLN A 265 23.98 -27.48 -20.21
CA GLN A 265 23.08 -27.59 -21.35
C GLN A 265 22.11 -26.39 -21.41
N LEU A 266 21.58 -25.96 -20.26
CA LEU A 266 20.68 -24.80 -20.16
C LEU A 266 21.41 -23.45 -20.22
N PHE A 267 22.64 -23.37 -19.70
CA PHE A 267 23.47 -22.16 -19.66
C PHE A 267 24.85 -22.39 -20.29
N PRO A 268 24.93 -22.70 -21.60
CA PRO A 268 26.17 -23.03 -22.30
C PRO A 268 27.18 -21.87 -22.29
N GLU A 269 26.74 -20.62 -22.10
CA GLU A 269 27.60 -19.44 -22.03
C GLU A 269 28.54 -19.41 -20.80
N PHE A 270 28.32 -20.28 -19.82
CA PHE A 270 29.25 -20.48 -18.70
C PHE A 270 30.49 -21.29 -19.09
N GLY A 271 30.38 -22.23 -20.04
CA GLY A 271 31.44 -23.14 -20.48
C GLY A 271 31.93 -24.17 -19.45
N HIS A 272 32.04 -23.79 -18.17
CA HIS A 272 32.35 -24.68 -17.06
C HIS A 272 31.90 -24.08 -15.71
N ILE A 273 31.08 -24.83 -14.96
CA ILE A 273 30.79 -24.57 -13.54
C ILE A 273 31.50 -25.60 -12.65
N SER A 274 32.18 -25.14 -11.59
CA SER A 274 32.86 -26.02 -10.64
C SER A 274 31.89 -26.60 -9.61
N LYS A 275 32.04 -27.88 -9.24
CA LYS A 275 31.25 -28.55 -8.18
C LYS A 275 31.10 -27.71 -6.90
N THR A 276 32.19 -27.08 -6.44
CA THR A 276 32.22 -26.21 -5.24
C THR A 276 31.33 -24.96 -5.36
N THR A 277 30.97 -24.53 -6.57
CA THR A 277 29.96 -23.48 -6.78
C THR A 277 28.58 -24.05 -6.52
N ILE A 278 28.22 -25.15 -7.20
CA ILE A 278 26.93 -25.83 -7.06
C ILE A 278 26.66 -26.17 -5.58
N TYR A 279 27.61 -26.82 -4.90
CA TYR A 279 27.48 -27.12 -3.47
C TYR A 279 27.19 -25.89 -2.61
N ARG A 280 27.87 -24.75 -2.82
CA ARG A 280 27.64 -23.52 -2.04
C ARG A 280 26.32 -22.81 -2.37
N THR A 281 25.81 -22.98 -3.58
CA THR A 281 24.48 -22.49 -3.97
C THR A 281 23.39 -23.32 -3.30
N LEU A 282 23.50 -24.66 -3.32
CA LEU A 282 22.58 -25.57 -2.64
C LEU A 282 22.63 -25.42 -1.11
N GLU A 283 23.82 -25.24 -0.53
CA GLU A 283 24.00 -24.98 0.92
C GLU A 283 23.36 -23.64 1.35
N ARG A 284 23.23 -22.66 0.45
CA ARG A 284 22.52 -21.40 0.72
C ARG A 284 21.00 -21.54 0.65
N GLY A 285 20.49 -22.34 -0.30
CA GLY A 285 19.07 -22.71 -0.32
C GLY A 285 18.66 -23.38 0.99
N LYS A 286 19.45 -24.37 1.45
CA LYS A 286 19.25 -25.03 2.76
C LYS A 286 19.36 -24.12 4.00
N LYS A 287 19.75 -22.86 3.86
CA LYS A 287 19.94 -21.90 4.97
C LYS A 287 18.99 -20.69 4.89
N GLY A 288 17.89 -20.78 4.14
CA GLY A 288 16.90 -19.71 4.00
C GLY A 288 17.37 -18.47 3.24
N LEU A 289 18.67 -18.37 2.91
CA LEU A 289 19.30 -17.21 2.24
C LEU A 289 18.91 -17.07 0.75
N ILE A 290 17.90 -17.81 0.29
CA ILE A 290 17.25 -17.68 -1.03
C ILE A 290 15.72 -17.55 -0.87
N GLY A 291 15.25 -16.96 0.25
CA GLY A 291 13.85 -16.53 0.41
C GLY A 291 12.81 -17.65 0.37
N MET A 292 13.15 -18.81 0.94
CA MET A 292 12.29 -19.99 1.05
C MET A 292 12.55 -20.69 2.38
N ASP A 293 11.54 -21.33 2.93
CA ASP A 293 11.64 -22.04 4.21
C ASP A 293 12.57 -23.26 4.16
N PRO A 294 13.26 -23.58 5.27
CA PRO A 294 14.02 -24.83 5.38
C PRO A 294 13.07 -26.04 5.40
N PRO A 295 13.42 -27.16 4.74
CA PRO A 295 12.57 -28.34 4.70
C PRO A 295 12.46 -29.01 6.09
N PRO A 296 11.32 -29.68 6.41
CA PRO A 296 11.09 -30.27 7.72
C PRO A 296 12.18 -31.26 8.18
N GLU A 297 12.48 -31.24 9.47
CA GLU A 297 13.63 -31.94 10.08
C GLU A 297 13.64 -33.46 9.83
N ARG A 298 12.45 -34.06 9.63
CA ARG A 298 12.28 -35.49 9.27
C ARG A 298 12.96 -35.92 7.95
N TYR A 299 13.44 -34.98 7.13
CA TYR A 299 14.13 -35.24 5.87
C TYR A 299 15.67 -35.22 5.98
N LEU A 300 16.24 -35.07 7.19
CA LEU A 300 17.69 -34.85 7.36
C LEU A 300 18.53 -36.12 7.59
N GLU A 301 17.98 -37.19 8.18
CA GLU A 301 18.78 -38.32 8.69
C GLU A 301 19.55 -39.21 7.68
N PRO A 302 19.19 -39.34 6.39
CA PRO A 302 19.95 -40.20 5.46
C PRO A 302 21.34 -39.66 5.07
N ILE A 303 21.58 -38.35 5.21
CA ILE A 303 22.67 -37.67 4.48
C ILE A 303 24.06 -37.95 5.07
N GLU A 304 24.21 -38.06 6.39
CA GLU A 304 25.52 -38.29 7.01
C GLU A 304 26.03 -39.73 6.85
N ARG A 305 25.13 -40.69 6.59
CA ARG A 305 25.43 -42.13 6.67
C ARG A 305 26.14 -42.71 5.44
N PHE A 306 26.21 -41.97 4.33
CA PHE A 306 26.71 -42.49 3.03
C PHE A 306 28.07 -41.92 2.57
N TRP A 307 28.56 -40.83 3.16
CA TRP A 307 29.71 -40.07 2.64
C TRP A 307 31.02 -40.35 3.41
N GLY A 308 31.59 -41.54 3.18
CA GLY A 308 32.70 -42.12 3.95
C GLY A 308 34.08 -41.43 3.88
N LEU A 309 34.23 -40.26 4.50
CA LEU A 309 35.53 -39.59 4.71
C LEU A 309 36.16 -39.95 6.07
N LYS A 310 37.02 -40.98 6.07
CA LYS A 310 37.73 -41.48 7.26
C LYS A 310 38.69 -40.44 7.88
N LYS A 311 38.26 -39.68 8.89
CA LYS A 311 39.18 -39.04 9.84
C LYS A 311 39.90 -40.11 10.66
N LYS A 312 41.19 -40.33 10.41
CA LYS A 312 42.06 -41.13 11.31
C LYS A 312 42.42 -40.29 12.54
N ILE A 313 41.75 -40.54 13.67
CA ILE A 313 42.25 -40.23 15.01
C ILE A 313 42.27 -41.54 15.81
N LYS A 314 43.40 -41.88 16.43
CA LYS A 314 43.51 -43.07 17.28
C LYS A 314 42.94 -42.77 18.67
N PRO A 315 42.25 -43.72 19.33
CA PRO A 315 41.70 -43.51 20.67
C PRO A 315 42.79 -43.56 21.75
N LYS A 316 42.57 -42.81 22.84
CA LYS A 316 43.04 -43.21 24.18
C LYS A 316 41.86 -43.81 24.92
N LYS A 317 42.08 -44.94 25.61
CA LYS A 317 41.09 -45.55 26.51
C LYS A 317 41.04 -44.78 27.84
N VAL A 318 39.84 -44.47 28.30
CA VAL A 318 39.34 -44.88 29.63
C VAL A 318 37.94 -45.47 29.36
N GLY A 319 37.40 -46.34 30.21
CA GLY A 319 36.10 -46.96 29.96
C GLY A 319 35.45 -47.56 31.19
N GLY A 320 34.18 -47.92 31.06
CA GLY A 320 33.31 -48.35 32.17
C GLY A 320 32.68 -47.17 32.91
N GLY A 321 31.46 -47.36 33.42
CA GLY A 321 30.69 -46.32 34.11
C GLY A 321 29.29 -46.16 33.51
N SER A 322 28.31 -46.79 34.15
CA SER A 322 26.89 -46.73 33.78
C SER A 322 26.16 -45.58 34.49
N ASP A 323 24.93 -45.35 34.02
CA ASP A 323 23.77 -44.86 34.79
C ASP A 323 23.61 -43.38 35.21
N GLN A 324 22.34 -42.96 35.04
CA GLN A 324 21.53 -42.05 35.87
C GLN A 324 22.01 -40.62 36.21
N ALA A 325 21.43 -39.67 35.45
CA ALA A 325 20.41 -38.72 35.92
C ALA A 325 20.69 -37.69 37.05
N THR A 326 19.85 -36.63 37.01
CA THR A 326 19.54 -35.61 38.04
C THR A 326 20.38 -34.32 38.13
N ASN A 327 19.62 -33.21 38.12
CA ASN A 327 19.67 -32.05 39.02
C ASN A 327 20.80 -30.98 38.96
N HIS A 328 20.36 -29.80 38.51
CA HIS A 328 20.40 -28.51 39.24
C HIS A 328 21.73 -27.76 39.55
N SER A 329 21.86 -26.61 38.85
CA SER A 329 21.74 -25.24 39.43
C SER A 329 22.97 -24.42 39.87
N VAL A 330 22.70 -23.11 40.03
CA VAL A 330 23.46 -22.01 40.69
C VAL A 330 24.70 -21.43 39.96
N LEU A 331 24.43 -20.35 39.20
CA LEU A 331 25.00 -18.99 39.31
C LEU A 331 26.45 -18.73 39.78
N GLU A 332 27.13 -17.84 39.03
CA GLU A 332 27.91 -16.62 39.40
C GLU A 332 28.18 -16.25 40.89
N PRO A 333 29.27 -15.49 41.25
CA PRO A 333 29.73 -14.28 40.52
C PRO A 333 31.23 -13.81 40.58
N SER A 334 31.53 -12.74 39.81
CA SER A 334 32.34 -11.53 40.16
C SER A 334 33.87 -11.48 40.44
N VAL A 335 34.57 -10.62 39.66
CA VAL A 335 35.38 -9.41 40.08
C VAL A 335 36.91 -9.46 40.46
N SER A 336 37.75 -9.12 39.46
CA SER A 336 38.79 -8.02 39.45
C SER A 336 40.25 -8.12 40.02
N ILE A 337 41.02 -7.05 39.71
CA ILE A 337 42.32 -6.51 40.23
C ILE A 337 43.68 -6.85 39.51
N MET A 338 44.13 -5.86 38.70
CA MET A 338 45.43 -5.14 38.55
C MET A 338 46.86 -5.73 38.76
N GLU A 339 47.80 -5.05 38.08
CA GLU A 339 49.16 -4.58 38.51
C GLU A 339 50.50 -5.25 38.07
N GLU A 340 51.14 -4.57 37.09
CA GLU A 340 52.50 -3.95 37.07
C GLU A 340 53.88 -4.67 37.13
N THR A 341 54.72 -4.24 36.15
CA THR A 341 56.20 -3.96 36.21
C THR A 341 57.25 -5.09 36.28
N GLY A 342 58.45 -4.82 35.71
CA GLY A 342 59.67 -5.64 35.87
C GLY A 342 60.57 -5.72 34.61
N PRO A 343 61.88 -5.35 34.62
CA PRO A 343 62.64 -5.11 33.38
C PRO A 343 64.01 -5.83 33.22
N ILE A 344 64.65 -5.68 32.04
CA ILE A 344 66.13 -5.68 31.78
C ILE A 344 66.86 -7.07 31.91
N GLU A 345 67.82 -7.51 31.08
CA GLU A 345 68.44 -6.99 29.83
C GLU A 345 69.07 -8.10 28.91
N THR A 346 69.82 -7.65 27.89
CA THR A 346 70.67 -8.33 26.87
C THR A 346 71.45 -9.61 27.31
N ASN A 347 71.96 -10.48 26.42
CA ASN A 347 72.68 -10.17 25.16
C ASN A 347 72.72 -11.31 24.11
N SER A 348 73.28 -11.02 22.93
CA SER A 348 73.23 -11.85 21.72
C SER A 348 74.50 -12.67 21.44
N GLN A 349 74.36 -13.88 20.89
CA GLN A 349 74.75 -14.19 19.51
C GLN A 349 74.44 -15.66 19.14
N GLU A 350 73.50 -15.87 18.22
CA GLU A 350 73.72 -16.67 17.00
C GLU A 350 72.54 -16.51 16.04
N LYS A 351 72.78 -16.74 14.75
CA LYS A 351 71.75 -16.87 13.72
C LYS A 351 72.10 -18.09 12.89
N ASP A 352 71.19 -19.05 12.79
CA ASP A 352 71.00 -19.67 11.48
C ASP A 352 69.55 -20.13 11.21
N ILE A 353 69.33 -20.50 9.95
CA ILE A 353 68.07 -20.53 9.23
C ILE A 353 67.11 -21.65 9.69
N ILE A 354 65.88 -21.27 10.07
CA ILE A 354 64.71 -22.17 10.06
C ILE A 354 63.65 -21.62 9.11
N SER A 355 63.20 -22.48 8.18
CA SER A 355 62.26 -22.15 7.11
C SER A 355 60.81 -22.05 7.60
N ARG A 356 60.30 -20.82 7.77
CA ARG A 356 58.89 -20.56 8.11
C ARG A 356 57.95 -20.89 6.94
N GLN A 357 57.61 -22.17 6.76
CA GLN A 357 56.59 -22.64 5.82
C GLN A 357 55.22 -21.99 6.10
N ARG A 358 54.41 -21.78 5.05
CA ARG A 358 53.05 -21.22 5.15
C ARG A 358 52.04 -22.25 5.67
N ARG A 359 52.06 -22.55 6.97
CA ARG A 359 50.95 -23.23 7.65
C ARG A 359 49.67 -22.38 7.57
N SER A 360 48.52 -23.02 7.37
CA SER A 360 47.20 -22.39 7.50
C SER A 360 46.86 -22.16 8.97
N LEU A 361 46.53 -20.91 9.32
CA LEU A 361 46.01 -20.58 10.65
C LEU A 361 44.60 -21.15 10.86
N SER A 362 44.35 -21.72 12.04
CA SER A 362 43.04 -22.06 12.59
C SER A 362 42.17 -20.81 12.83
N ILE A 363 40.98 -21.00 13.38
CA ILE A 363 40.04 -19.91 13.72
C ILE A 363 40.57 -19.15 14.96
N ALA A 364 40.84 -19.85 16.05
CA ALA A 364 41.40 -19.28 17.29
C ALA A 364 42.72 -18.52 17.06
N GLU A 365 43.64 -19.03 16.22
CA GLU A 365 44.87 -18.31 15.86
C GLU A 365 44.59 -16.97 15.12
N ARG A 366 43.45 -16.82 14.43
CA ARG A 366 43.06 -15.57 13.76
C ARG A 366 42.34 -14.61 14.70
N GLU A 367 41.46 -15.13 15.53
CA GLU A 367 40.76 -14.37 16.57
C GLU A 367 41.75 -13.79 17.58
N MET A 368 42.78 -14.56 17.95
CA MET A 368 43.87 -14.07 18.79
C MET A 368 44.70 -12.98 18.08
N ILE A 369 45.01 -13.10 16.78
CA ILE A 369 45.62 -12.01 15.99
C ILE A 369 44.75 -10.76 16.00
N ILE A 370 43.43 -10.91 15.88
CA ILE A 370 42.47 -9.82 15.86
C ILE A 370 42.42 -9.15 17.24
N SER A 371 42.26 -9.90 18.33
CA SER A 371 42.23 -9.34 19.69
C SER A 371 43.54 -8.62 20.04
N LEU A 372 44.70 -9.26 19.81
CA LEU A 372 46.01 -8.65 20.06
C LEU A 372 46.21 -7.35 19.25
N PHE A 373 45.71 -7.29 18.00
CA PHE A 373 45.89 -6.12 17.13
C PHE A 373 44.87 -4.99 17.39
N PHE A 374 43.61 -5.31 17.69
CA PHE A 374 42.53 -4.33 17.80
C PHE A 374 42.18 -3.97 19.25
N ASN A 375 42.10 -4.96 20.13
CA ASN A 375 41.69 -4.76 21.53
C ASN A 375 42.89 -4.31 22.36
N GLU A 376 44.03 -4.99 22.22
CA GLU A 376 45.29 -4.63 22.87
C GLU A 376 46.13 -3.62 22.08
N ASN A 377 45.63 -3.12 20.93
CA ASN A 377 46.29 -2.14 20.04
C ASN A 377 47.72 -2.50 19.55
N ARG A 378 48.21 -3.73 19.74
CA ARG A 378 49.59 -4.12 19.37
C ARG A 378 49.79 -4.03 17.86
N THR A 379 50.98 -3.62 17.41
CA THR A 379 51.28 -3.52 15.99
C THR A 379 51.41 -4.89 15.32
N ILE A 380 51.28 -4.93 13.99
CA ILE A 380 51.53 -6.12 13.15
C ILE A 380 52.92 -6.75 13.43
N ARG A 381 53.88 -5.95 13.90
CA ARG A 381 55.21 -6.43 14.29
C ARG A 381 55.14 -7.23 15.59
N GLU A 382 54.65 -6.63 16.67
CA GLU A 382 54.56 -7.27 17.98
C GLU A 382 53.67 -8.52 17.95
N VAL A 383 52.50 -8.47 17.30
CA VAL A 383 51.61 -9.64 17.19
C VAL A 383 52.29 -10.80 16.43
N ALA A 384 53.06 -10.51 15.38
CA ALA A 384 53.77 -11.55 14.64
C ALA A 384 54.97 -12.10 15.40
N ASP A 385 55.67 -11.27 16.17
CA ASP A 385 56.82 -11.72 16.96
C ASP A 385 56.35 -12.52 18.20
N PHE A 386 55.28 -12.08 18.88
CA PHE A 386 54.61 -12.76 20.00
C PHE A 386 54.05 -14.14 19.60
N MET A 387 53.35 -14.24 18.46
CA MET A 387 52.81 -15.52 17.97
C MET A 387 53.83 -16.32 17.11
N HIS A 388 55.07 -15.85 17.01
CA HIS A 388 56.14 -16.41 16.16
C HIS A 388 55.79 -16.58 14.66
N LEU A 389 54.78 -15.85 14.18
CA LEU A 389 54.29 -15.88 12.81
C LEU A 389 55.11 -14.99 11.86
N ALA A 390 54.84 -15.10 10.56
CA ALA A 390 55.33 -14.12 9.60
C ALA A 390 54.47 -12.85 9.65
N LYS A 391 55.11 -11.67 9.62
CA LYS A 391 54.46 -10.35 9.62
C LYS A 391 53.49 -10.16 8.43
N SER A 392 53.75 -10.83 7.32
CA SER A 392 52.83 -10.92 6.17
C SER A 392 51.56 -11.73 6.45
N THR A 393 51.63 -12.79 7.27
CA THR A 393 50.45 -13.58 7.68
C THR A 393 49.55 -12.77 8.60
N VAL A 394 50.11 -12.15 9.65
CA VAL A 394 49.38 -11.27 10.58
C VAL A 394 48.75 -10.09 9.83
N SER A 395 49.52 -9.42 8.97
CA SER A 395 49.01 -8.36 8.09
C SER A 395 47.85 -8.84 7.22
N SER A 396 47.92 -10.05 6.66
CA SER A 396 46.84 -10.60 5.82
C SER A 396 45.55 -10.83 6.61
N VAL A 397 45.62 -11.37 7.83
CA VAL A 397 44.44 -11.55 8.70
C VAL A 397 43.82 -10.19 9.05
N VAL A 398 44.63 -9.24 9.50
CA VAL A 398 44.18 -7.88 9.86
C VAL A 398 43.57 -7.15 8.65
N GLN A 399 44.12 -7.30 7.44
CA GLN A 399 43.57 -6.67 6.23
C GLN A 399 42.24 -7.31 5.78
N VAL A 400 42.07 -8.63 5.96
CA VAL A 400 40.79 -9.31 5.70
C VAL A 400 39.73 -8.82 6.68
N PHE A 401 40.01 -8.81 7.98
CA PHE A 401 39.09 -8.34 9.01
C PHE A 401 38.67 -6.86 8.82
N LYS A 402 39.62 -5.95 8.54
CA LYS A 402 39.31 -4.54 8.22
C LYS A 402 38.39 -4.39 7.01
N LYS A 403 38.54 -5.26 6.01
CA LYS A 403 37.71 -5.25 4.81
C LYS A 403 36.31 -5.81 5.06
N GLU A 404 36.21 -6.87 5.86
CA GLU A 404 34.94 -7.53 6.18
C GLU A 404 34.10 -6.72 7.19
N HIS A 405 34.73 -5.90 8.04
CA HIS A 405 34.05 -5.04 9.02
C HIS A 405 34.16 -3.53 8.71
N ARG A 406 34.43 -3.16 7.44
CA ARG A 406 34.47 -1.77 6.93
C ARG A 406 35.42 -0.78 7.64
N ILE A 407 36.35 -1.24 8.48
CA ILE A 407 37.24 -0.39 9.29
C ILE A 407 38.25 0.35 8.40
N GLN A 408 38.13 1.69 8.31
CA GLN A 408 38.99 2.52 7.48
C GLN A 408 40.44 2.64 8.00
N ARG A 409 41.35 3.07 7.12
CA ARG A 409 42.81 3.14 7.38
C ARG A 409 43.18 4.21 8.45
N LYS A 410 43.81 3.77 9.54
CA LYS A 410 44.95 4.51 10.12
C LYS A 410 46.20 4.20 9.27
N THR A 411 46.97 5.23 8.88
CA THR A 411 48.31 5.09 8.26
C THR A 411 49.41 5.37 9.27
N SER A 412 50.63 4.89 9.02
CA SER A 412 51.75 4.85 9.98
C SER A 412 52.49 6.18 10.16
N THR A 413 51.79 7.30 10.11
CA THR A 413 52.32 8.65 10.38
C THR A 413 51.30 9.42 11.22
N GLY A 414 51.76 10.05 12.31
CA GLY A 414 50.90 10.56 13.37
C GLY A 414 50.05 11.79 12.98
N ARG A 415 48.97 12.00 13.74
CA ARG A 415 48.07 13.17 13.72
C ARG A 415 47.39 13.49 12.37
N LYS A 416 46.15 13.00 12.25
CA LYS A 416 45.01 13.92 12.05
C LYS A 416 44.07 13.77 13.25
N LYS A 417 43.65 14.88 13.89
CA LYS A 417 42.48 14.86 14.79
C LYS A 417 41.30 14.35 13.97
N LYS A 418 40.50 13.41 14.50
CA LYS A 418 39.13 13.20 14.01
C LYS A 418 38.38 14.48 14.41
N LEU A 419 37.64 15.07 13.48
CA LEU A 419 36.66 16.10 13.84
C LEU A 419 35.55 15.41 14.63
N SER A 420 35.09 16.02 15.72
CA SER A 420 33.90 15.58 16.45
C SER A 420 32.65 15.95 15.69
N ASP A 421 31.54 15.33 16.05
CA ASP A 421 30.28 15.45 15.33
C ASP A 421 29.67 16.87 15.47
N GLU A 422 30.02 17.60 16.54
CA GLU A 422 29.85 19.05 16.71
C GLU A 422 30.38 19.87 15.52
N HIS A 423 31.52 19.46 14.94
CA HIS A 423 32.10 20.14 13.78
C HIS A 423 31.41 19.76 12.46
N GLU A 424 30.70 18.63 12.38
CA GLU A 424 29.77 18.41 11.25
C GLU A 424 28.51 19.27 11.43
N GLN A 425 28.00 19.43 12.65
CA GLN A 425 26.84 20.28 12.93
C GLN A 425 27.12 21.76 12.62
N MET A 426 28.24 22.32 13.09
CA MET A 426 28.62 23.70 12.72
C MET A 426 28.77 23.90 11.20
N ILE A 427 29.06 22.85 10.43
CA ILE A 427 29.09 22.94 8.96
C ILE A 427 27.67 22.84 8.37
N MET A 428 26.75 22.07 8.97
CA MET A 428 25.32 22.15 8.64
C MET A 428 24.76 23.57 8.87
N ASP A 429 25.07 24.18 10.01
CA ASP A 429 24.57 25.51 10.38
C ASP A 429 25.13 26.62 9.46
N ILE A 430 26.33 26.43 8.92
CA ILE A 430 26.91 27.31 7.90
C ILE A 430 26.25 27.12 6.52
N LEU A 431 25.79 25.90 6.20
CA LEU A 431 25.13 25.55 4.95
C LEU A 431 23.66 25.99 4.92
N SER A 432 22.92 25.88 6.04
CA SER A 432 21.50 26.25 6.12
C SER A 432 21.25 27.76 5.96
N GLN A 433 22.25 28.60 6.26
CA GLN A 433 22.14 30.06 6.17
C GLN A 433 22.18 30.61 4.72
N LYS A 434 22.60 29.83 3.71
CA LYS A 434 22.78 30.32 2.33
C LYS A 434 22.92 29.17 1.33
N GLU A 435 21.93 29.03 0.44
CA GLU A 435 21.87 27.94 -0.56
C GLU A 435 23.14 27.81 -1.43
N ASP A 436 23.62 28.93 -1.96
CA ASP A 436 24.79 29.02 -2.86
C ASP A 436 26.10 29.41 -2.12
N ILE A 437 26.39 28.78 -0.98
CA ILE A 437 27.65 28.98 -0.26
C ILE A 437 28.79 28.11 -0.82
N THR A 438 29.94 28.73 -1.10
CA THR A 438 31.07 28.01 -1.72
C THR A 438 31.89 27.19 -0.70
N ILE A 439 32.66 26.21 -1.19
CA ILE A 439 33.57 25.39 -0.36
C ILE A 439 34.61 26.25 0.38
N GLU A 440 35.07 27.34 -0.24
CA GLU A 440 36.05 28.25 0.38
C GLU A 440 35.40 29.11 1.47
N GLU A 441 34.21 29.61 1.20
CA GLU A 441 33.42 30.47 2.10
C GLU A 441 32.93 29.68 3.33
N THR A 442 32.48 28.43 3.11
CA THR A 442 32.17 27.46 4.17
C THR A 442 33.41 27.18 5.02
N ARG A 443 34.56 26.90 4.39
CA ARG A 443 35.83 26.67 5.08
C ARG A 443 36.28 27.87 5.91
N ASN A 444 36.14 29.08 5.36
CA ASN A 444 36.59 30.30 6.02
C ASN A 444 35.69 30.65 7.20
N ARG A 445 34.35 30.54 7.07
CA ARG A 445 33.41 30.67 8.19
C ARG A 445 33.69 29.66 9.30
N PHE A 446 33.87 28.40 8.94
CA PHE A 446 34.20 27.34 9.90
C PHE A 446 35.50 27.63 10.66
N LEU A 447 36.56 28.10 9.96
CA LEU A 447 37.83 28.47 10.57
C LEU A 447 37.75 29.73 11.44
N SER A 448 36.90 30.72 11.11
CA SER A 448 36.68 31.88 11.98
C SER A 448 35.91 31.54 13.26
N LEU A 449 35.10 30.48 13.24
CA LEU A 449 34.40 29.96 14.43
C LEU A 449 35.25 28.97 15.22
N ASN A 450 36.22 28.31 14.58
CA ASN A 450 37.07 27.25 15.17
C ASN A 450 38.58 27.51 14.94
N PRO A 451 39.16 28.56 15.56
CA PRO A 451 40.60 28.85 15.44
C PRO A 451 41.48 27.68 15.94
N GLU A 452 40.96 26.85 16.85
CA GLU A 452 41.58 25.65 17.40
C GLU A 452 41.83 24.51 16.38
N VAL A 453 41.30 24.64 15.15
CA VAL A 453 41.45 23.65 14.08
C VAL A 453 42.09 24.27 12.82
N PRO A 454 43.29 24.89 12.92
CA PRO A 454 43.82 25.83 11.91
C PRO A 454 44.25 25.17 10.57
N ASN A 455 44.03 23.87 10.38
CA ASN A 455 44.53 23.08 9.26
C ASN A 455 43.47 22.18 8.59
N ILE A 456 42.19 22.54 8.64
CA ILE A 456 41.16 21.82 7.86
C ILE A 456 41.35 22.09 6.35
N SER A 457 41.45 21.02 5.55
CA SER A 457 41.67 21.11 4.10
C SER A 457 40.36 21.29 3.34
N LYS A 458 40.42 21.97 2.19
CA LYS A 458 39.28 22.12 1.26
C LYS A 458 38.62 20.78 0.90
N SER A 459 39.41 19.71 0.82
CA SER A 459 38.94 18.34 0.58
C SER A 459 38.24 17.69 1.78
N THR A 460 38.58 18.08 3.02
CA THR A 460 37.84 17.65 4.21
C THR A 460 36.53 18.42 4.31
N ILE A 461 36.55 19.74 4.12
CA ILE A 461 35.34 20.56 4.04
C ILE A 461 34.43 20.08 2.92
N TYR A 462 34.92 19.87 1.69
CA TYR A 462 34.13 19.32 0.59
C TYR A 462 33.50 17.96 0.93
N ARG A 463 34.23 17.05 1.57
CA ARG A 463 33.67 15.73 1.96
C ARG A 463 32.63 15.86 3.07
N ILE A 464 32.81 16.81 4.02
CA ILE A 464 31.79 17.08 5.04
C ILE A 464 30.58 17.74 4.37
N MET A 465 30.75 18.75 3.52
CA MET A 465 29.68 19.35 2.72
C MET A 465 28.96 18.30 1.85
N GLU A 466 29.65 17.31 1.28
CA GLU A 466 29.05 16.22 0.50
C GLU A 466 28.22 15.29 1.41
N ASN A 467 28.72 14.97 2.61
CA ASN A 467 28.02 14.18 3.64
C ASN A 467 26.80 14.93 4.22
N CYS A 468 26.97 16.22 4.52
CA CYS A 468 25.96 17.18 4.98
C CYS A 468 24.90 17.42 3.90
N GLN A 469 25.27 17.65 2.66
CA GLN A 469 24.33 17.78 1.53
C GLN A 469 23.64 16.45 1.21
N SER A 470 24.24 15.29 1.47
CA SER A 470 23.51 14.01 1.40
C SER A 470 22.55 13.82 2.57
N LYS A 471 22.94 14.22 3.79
CA LYS A 471 22.05 14.26 4.97
C LYS A 471 20.87 15.23 4.74
N LEU A 472 21.10 16.41 4.16
CA LEU A 472 20.07 17.41 3.83
C LEU A 472 19.15 16.95 2.68
N ARG A 473 19.71 16.37 1.61
CA ARG A 473 18.90 15.81 0.50
C ARG A 473 18.11 14.56 0.85
N ALA A 474 18.42 13.91 1.97
CA ALA A 474 17.61 12.81 2.51
C ALA A 474 16.45 13.30 3.40
N ARG A 475 16.25 14.62 3.53
CA ARG A 475 15.27 15.25 4.44
C ARG A 475 14.23 16.14 3.75
N SER A 476 14.34 16.37 2.44
CA SER A 476 13.22 16.91 1.64
C SER A 476 12.07 15.91 1.52
N ASP A 477 12.37 14.62 1.74
CA ASP A 477 11.53 13.48 1.39
C ASP A 477 10.85 12.87 2.63
N MET A 478 10.86 13.62 3.75
CA MET A 478 10.27 13.24 5.04
C MET A 478 9.08 14.14 5.37
N GLU A 479 7.90 13.57 5.57
CA GLU A 479 6.74 14.25 6.16
C GLU A 479 6.62 13.86 7.64
N VAL A 480 6.35 14.83 8.51
CA VAL A 480 6.21 14.61 9.97
C VAL A 480 4.86 15.12 10.43
N PHE A 481 4.06 14.28 11.07
CA PHE A 481 2.70 14.61 11.50
C PHE A 481 2.66 14.79 13.03
N VAL A 482 1.97 15.83 13.50
CA VAL A 482 1.87 16.14 14.94
C VAL A 482 0.40 16.33 15.33
N GLY A 483 -0.04 15.62 16.37
CA GLY A 483 -1.38 15.75 16.94
C GLY A 483 -2.02 14.41 17.31
N ALA A 484 -3.30 14.25 17.00
CA ALA A 484 -4.10 13.08 17.39
C ALA A 484 -4.08 11.97 16.33
N PHE A 485 -3.87 10.73 16.77
CA PHE A 485 -3.87 9.52 15.95
C PHE A 485 -4.80 8.47 16.54
N VAL A 486 -5.45 7.67 15.70
CA VAL A 486 -6.25 6.50 16.12
C VAL A 486 -5.98 5.31 15.22
N HIS A 487 -5.65 4.16 15.79
CA HIS A 487 -5.44 2.92 15.04
C HIS A 487 -5.93 1.69 15.81
N SER A 488 -5.75 0.49 15.25
CA SER A 488 -6.04 -0.79 15.90
C SER A 488 -4.74 -1.56 16.18
N THR A 489 -4.75 -2.42 17.19
CA THR A 489 -3.71 -3.44 17.40
C THR A 489 -4.37 -4.82 17.56
N ASP A 490 -3.58 -5.86 17.78
CA ASP A 490 -4.09 -7.19 18.08
C ASP A 490 -4.75 -7.24 19.47
N ASP A 491 -4.11 -6.64 20.47
CA ASP A 491 -4.63 -6.56 21.84
C ASP A 491 -5.79 -5.56 22.00
N SER A 492 -5.80 -4.46 21.22
CA SER A 492 -6.82 -3.41 21.32
C SER A 492 -7.56 -3.15 20.02
N PRO A 493 -8.91 -3.20 20.00
CA PRO A 493 -9.69 -2.89 18.80
C PRO A 493 -9.65 -1.39 18.43
N MET A 494 -9.24 -0.49 19.32
CA MET A 494 -8.95 0.91 19.00
C MET A 494 -8.08 1.55 20.09
N VAL A 495 -6.92 2.08 19.70
CA VAL A 495 -6.03 2.90 20.53
C VAL A 495 -6.10 4.34 20.02
N VAL A 496 -6.30 5.30 20.93
CA VAL A 496 -6.37 6.74 20.62
C VAL A 496 -5.20 7.44 21.31
N LEU A 497 -4.41 8.19 20.54
CA LEU A 497 -3.14 8.78 20.94
C LEU A 497 -3.18 10.29 20.61
N PRO A 498 -3.58 11.15 21.56
CA PRO A 498 -4.01 12.53 21.26
C PRO A 498 -2.88 13.55 20.99
N GLY A 499 -1.61 13.21 21.24
CA GLY A 499 -0.49 14.15 21.17
C GLY A 499 0.84 13.48 20.85
N MET A 500 0.94 12.89 19.65
CA MET A 500 2.13 12.19 19.16
C MET A 500 2.83 12.99 18.05
N VAL A 501 4.07 12.60 17.75
CA VAL A 501 4.85 12.94 16.55
C VAL A 501 5.07 11.65 15.76
N MET A 502 4.71 11.64 14.48
CA MET A 502 4.94 10.51 13.58
C MET A 502 5.80 10.92 12.38
N GLY A 503 6.90 10.21 12.15
CA GLY A 503 7.80 10.44 11.02
C GLY A 503 7.57 9.45 9.89
N VAL A 504 7.38 9.96 8.67
CA VAL A 504 7.18 9.17 7.45
C VAL A 504 8.31 9.45 6.46
N LEU A 505 9.01 8.40 6.02
CA LEU A 505 10.15 8.48 5.10
C LEU A 505 10.13 7.28 4.15
N ASN A 506 10.48 7.49 2.87
CA ASN A 506 10.60 6.38 1.88
C ASN A 506 9.40 5.41 1.89
N THR A 507 8.16 5.92 1.90
CA THR A 507 6.88 5.19 2.00
C THR A 507 6.51 4.60 3.37
N LYS A 508 7.43 4.58 4.35
CA LYS A 508 7.31 3.88 5.64
C LYS A 508 7.15 4.83 6.83
N ILE A 509 6.58 4.30 7.92
CA ILE A 509 6.59 4.91 9.25
C ILE A 509 7.94 4.58 9.93
N GLU A 510 8.74 5.60 10.24
CA GLU A 510 10.06 5.47 10.87
C GLU A 510 10.00 5.57 12.41
N PHE A 511 9.11 6.41 12.93
CA PHE A 511 8.91 6.61 14.37
C PHE A 511 7.48 7.07 14.68
N MET A 512 7.01 6.80 15.90
CA MET A 512 5.74 7.32 16.45
C MET A 512 5.88 7.52 17.96
N GLU A 513 6.19 8.74 18.37
CA GLU A 513 6.65 9.09 19.73
C GLU A 513 5.83 10.23 20.35
N SER A 514 6.06 10.55 21.62
CA SER A 514 5.36 11.66 22.30
C SER A 514 5.75 13.03 21.74
N LEU A 515 4.90 14.04 21.93
CA LEU A 515 5.20 15.44 21.57
C LEU A 515 6.42 16.00 22.32
N GLU A 516 6.78 15.46 23.48
CA GLU A 516 7.93 15.93 24.28
C GLU A 516 9.27 15.58 23.60
N GLU A 517 9.30 14.51 22.80
CA GLU A 517 10.48 14.07 22.03
C GLU A 517 10.69 14.87 20.73
N LEU A 518 9.82 15.82 20.37
CA LEU A 518 9.85 16.51 19.07
C LEU A 518 11.21 17.14 18.76
N ASP A 519 11.83 17.82 19.72
CA ASP A 519 13.13 18.47 19.52
C ASP A 519 14.31 17.46 19.51
N HIS A 520 14.17 16.30 20.16
CA HIS A 520 15.13 15.18 20.02
C HIS A 520 15.04 14.57 18.62
N LEU A 521 13.82 14.26 18.14
CA LEU A 521 13.55 13.70 16.82
C LEU A 521 14.00 14.66 15.70
N LYS A 522 13.76 15.97 15.87
CA LYS A 522 14.31 17.03 15.01
C LYS A 522 15.83 17.05 14.97
N ALA A 523 16.54 16.64 16.03
CA ALA A 523 17.99 16.56 16.03
C ALA A 523 18.51 15.25 15.40
N GLU A 524 17.87 14.12 15.73
CA GLU A 524 18.25 12.77 15.29
C GLU A 524 17.98 12.56 13.80
N TYR A 525 16.71 12.62 13.39
CA TYR A 525 16.28 12.48 11.99
C TYR A 525 16.59 13.77 11.21
N GLY A 526 16.55 14.92 11.90
CA GLY A 526 17.12 16.16 11.38
C GLY A 526 16.20 17.01 10.52
N PHE A 527 14.90 16.73 10.53
CA PHE A 527 13.88 17.49 9.83
C PHE A 527 13.70 18.89 10.44
N THR A 528 13.07 19.79 9.70
CA THR A 528 12.83 21.19 10.10
C THR A 528 11.33 21.47 10.20
N ASP A 529 10.92 22.60 10.76
CA ASP A 529 9.49 22.91 10.93
C ASP A 529 8.68 22.96 9.62
N SER A 530 9.33 23.12 8.46
CA SER A 530 8.67 23.01 7.13
C SER A 530 8.33 21.58 6.72
N ASN A 531 8.89 20.56 7.38
CA ASN A 531 8.48 19.15 7.24
C ASN A 531 7.24 18.81 8.09
N ILE A 532 6.81 19.69 9.00
CA ILE A 532 5.85 19.35 10.06
C ILE A 532 4.42 19.75 9.68
N HIS A 533 3.50 18.82 9.91
CA HIS A 533 2.07 18.93 9.67
C HIS A 533 1.34 18.83 11.00
N TYR A 534 1.15 19.98 11.65
CA TYR A 534 0.36 20.11 12.87
C TYR A 534 -1.14 19.97 12.55
N MET A 535 -1.80 19.01 13.20
CA MET A 535 -3.25 18.81 13.13
C MET A 535 -3.97 19.78 14.07
N THR A 536 -5.15 20.26 13.66
CA THR A 536 -6.01 21.10 14.52
C THR A 536 -6.75 20.25 15.58
N PRO A 537 -7.36 20.85 16.63
CA PRO A 537 -8.21 20.12 17.58
C PRO A 537 -9.51 19.54 16.99
N GLY A 538 -9.80 19.81 15.71
CA GLY A 538 -10.86 19.19 14.90
C GLY A 538 -10.32 18.10 13.95
N GLN A 539 -9.02 17.80 13.97
CA GLN A 539 -8.38 16.83 13.10
C GLN A 539 -7.78 15.66 13.86
N PHE A 540 -7.75 14.50 13.21
CA PHE A 540 -7.01 13.33 13.65
C PHE A 540 -6.64 12.46 12.45
N MET A 541 -5.63 11.61 12.62
CA MET A 541 -5.20 10.68 11.58
C MET A 541 -5.57 9.24 11.92
N MET A 542 -6.02 8.48 10.92
CA MET A 542 -6.33 7.05 11.05
C MET A 542 -5.75 6.25 9.87
N PRO A 543 -5.55 4.93 10.00
CA PRO A 543 -5.17 4.09 8.87
C PRO A 543 -6.16 4.19 7.71
N GLY A 544 -5.66 4.00 6.50
CA GLY A 544 -6.48 3.82 5.32
C GLY A 544 -7.49 2.69 5.50
N MET A 545 -8.73 2.92 5.06
CA MET A 545 -9.76 1.88 5.11
C MET A 545 -9.51 0.84 4.02
N ILE A 546 -9.83 -0.41 4.33
CA ILE A 546 -9.55 -1.57 3.48
C ILE A 546 -10.88 -2.21 3.10
N ASP A 547 -11.18 -2.19 1.80
CA ASP A 547 -12.35 -2.86 1.22
C ASP A 547 -11.96 -4.25 0.76
N THR A 548 -12.43 -5.27 1.49
CA THR A 548 -12.06 -6.66 1.27
C THR A 548 -12.96 -7.39 0.26
N HIS A 549 -13.99 -6.73 -0.30
CA HIS A 549 -14.76 -7.26 -1.42
C HIS A 549 -15.60 -6.18 -2.12
N ILE A 550 -15.34 -5.96 -3.41
CA ILE A 550 -16.12 -5.06 -4.27
C ILE A 550 -16.08 -5.48 -5.75
N HIS A 551 -17.22 -5.44 -6.46
CA HIS A 551 -17.23 -5.57 -7.93
C HIS A 551 -17.10 -4.21 -8.60
N ALA A 552 -15.87 -3.85 -9.00
CA ALA A 552 -15.59 -2.60 -9.71
C ALA A 552 -16.43 -2.42 -10.97
N SER A 553 -16.81 -3.54 -11.61
CA SER A 553 -17.60 -3.60 -12.83
C SER A 553 -19.09 -3.29 -12.62
N GLN A 554 -19.60 -3.49 -11.41
CA GLN A 554 -21.02 -3.32 -11.10
C GLN A 554 -21.36 -1.91 -10.59
N PHE A 555 -20.37 -1.05 -10.38
CA PHE A 555 -20.55 0.35 -9.95
C PHE A 555 -21.63 1.17 -10.74
N PRO A 556 -21.91 0.94 -12.05
CA PRO A 556 -23.01 1.61 -12.75
C PRO A 556 -24.40 1.25 -12.23
N ASN A 557 -24.56 0.08 -11.60
CA ASN A 557 -25.81 -0.40 -11.00
C ASN A 557 -25.94 0.00 -9.52
N ASN A 558 -24.97 0.71 -8.93
CA ASN A 558 -24.91 0.97 -7.49
C ASN A 558 -26.11 1.79 -6.99
N GLY A 559 -27.04 1.13 -6.29
CA GLY A 559 -28.31 1.70 -5.82
C GLY A 559 -29.51 1.51 -6.77
N VAL A 560 -29.39 0.64 -7.78
CA VAL A 560 -30.45 0.33 -8.76
C VAL A 560 -31.08 -1.03 -8.49
N ALA A 561 -32.42 -1.07 -8.41
CA ALA A 561 -33.24 -2.27 -8.26
C ALA A 561 -32.91 -3.14 -7.02
N MET A 562 -32.61 -2.49 -5.89
CA MET A 562 -32.30 -3.14 -4.61
C MET A 562 -33.51 -3.86 -3.97
N ASP A 563 -34.68 -3.84 -4.61
CA ASP A 563 -35.90 -4.52 -4.22
C ASP A 563 -36.04 -5.96 -4.78
N LEU A 564 -35.14 -6.35 -5.70
CA LEU A 564 -35.10 -7.70 -6.28
C LEU A 564 -34.23 -8.68 -5.46
N PRO A 565 -34.58 -9.98 -5.39
CA PRO A 565 -33.71 -11.01 -4.83
C PRO A 565 -32.44 -11.22 -5.68
N LEU A 566 -31.31 -11.56 -5.04
CA LEU A 566 -29.99 -11.80 -5.66
C LEU A 566 -30.04 -12.47 -7.05
N LEU A 567 -30.66 -13.65 -7.17
CA LEU A 567 -30.63 -14.43 -8.42
C LEU A 567 -31.41 -13.77 -9.57
N GLU A 568 -32.43 -12.97 -9.26
CA GLU A 568 -33.21 -12.21 -10.26
C GLU A 568 -32.47 -10.93 -10.64
N TRP A 569 -31.92 -10.23 -9.64
CA TRP A 569 -31.07 -9.06 -9.82
C TRP A 569 -29.81 -9.36 -10.68
N LEU A 570 -29.16 -10.50 -10.44
CA LEU A 570 -28.01 -10.96 -11.23
C LEU A 570 -28.34 -11.10 -12.73
N GLN A 571 -29.51 -11.65 -13.06
CA GLN A 571 -29.95 -11.85 -14.45
C GLN A 571 -30.42 -10.54 -15.11
N THR A 572 -31.13 -9.68 -14.37
CA THR A 572 -31.78 -8.48 -14.91
C THR A 572 -30.82 -7.29 -15.01
N TYR A 573 -29.85 -7.15 -14.09
CA TYR A 573 -28.96 -5.98 -14.02
C TYR A 573 -27.47 -6.33 -14.10
N THR A 574 -27.02 -7.37 -13.40
CA THR A 574 -25.59 -7.60 -13.20
C THR A 574 -24.89 -8.20 -14.42
N PHE A 575 -25.38 -9.31 -14.97
CA PHE A 575 -24.80 -9.89 -16.18
C PHE A 575 -24.90 -8.97 -17.41
N PRO A 576 -26.01 -8.23 -17.64
CA PRO A 576 -26.05 -7.20 -18.69
C PRO A 576 -25.00 -6.10 -18.53
N THR A 577 -24.82 -5.56 -17.32
CA THR A 577 -23.83 -4.50 -17.07
C THR A 577 -22.40 -5.02 -17.16
N GLU A 578 -22.09 -6.20 -16.60
CA GLU A 578 -20.77 -6.82 -16.70
C GLU A 578 -20.40 -7.23 -18.14
N ALA A 579 -21.37 -7.58 -18.99
CA ALA A 579 -21.14 -7.89 -20.41
C ALA A 579 -20.58 -6.70 -21.21
N ASN A 580 -20.95 -5.47 -20.85
CA ASN A 580 -20.50 -4.26 -21.52
C ASN A 580 -18.98 -3.98 -21.36
N PHE A 581 -18.29 -4.65 -20.43
CA PHE A 581 -16.82 -4.53 -20.25
C PHE A 581 -16.01 -5.26 -21.32
N SER A 582 -16.68 -5.82 -22.33
CA SER A 582 -16.08 -6.13 -23.63
C SER A 582 -15.68 -4.86 -24.39
N ASP A 583 -16.35 -3.72 -24.16
CA ASP A 583 -15.87 -2.40 -24.58
C ASP A 583 -14.83 -1.86 -23.59
N THR A 584 -13.64 -1.58 -24.11
CA THR A 584 -12.51 -1.04 -23.37
C THR A 584 -12.69 0.44 -23.00
N LEU A 585 -13.52 1.19 -23.72
CA LEU A 585 -13.84 2.58 -23.40
C LEU A 585 -14.78 2.65 -22.20
N PHE A 586 -15.91 1.91 -22.24
CA PHE A 586 -16.81 1.76 -21.10
C PHE A 586 -16.08 1.24 -19.85
N ALA A 587 -15.23 0.22 -20.01
CA ALA A 587 -14.39 -0.28 -18.92
C ALA A 587 -13.52 0.82 -18.30
N ARG A 588 -12.80 1.60 -19.12
CA ARG A 588 -11.94 2.68 -18.60
C ARG A 588 -12.75 3.81 -17.94
N GLU A 589 -13.94 4.13 -18.44
CA GLU A 589 -14.82 5.14 -17.82
C GLU A 589 -15.28 4.69 -16.42
N VAL A 590 -15.86 3.49 -16.32
CA VAL A 590 -16.42 3.00 -15.05
C VAL A 590 -15.32 2.75 -14.01
N TYR A 591 -14.22 2.11 -14.40
CA TYR A 591 -13.11 1.85 -13.48
C TYR A 591 -12.45 3.15 -13.00
N SER A 592 -12.40 4.20 -13.83
CA SER A 592 -11.91 5.52 -13.39
C SER A 592 -12.81 6.13 -12.32
N LYS A 593 -14.14 6.00 -12.47
CA LYS A 593 -15.12 6.55 -11.53
C LYS A 593 -15.13 5.81 -10.18
N VAL A 594 -15.08 4.47 -10.17
CA VAL A 594 -15.13 3.69 -8.93
C VAL A 594 -13.86 3.83 -8.09
N VAL A 595 -12.67 3.76 -8.70
CA VAL A 595 -11.38 3.90 -8.00
C VAL A 595 -11.25 5.30 -7.38
N GLU A 596 -11.68 6.34 -8.10
CA GLU A 596 -11.71 7.71 -7.59
C GLU A 596 -12.71 7.90 -6.43
N ARG A 597 -13.90 7.29 -6.53
CA ARG A 597 -14.89 7.30 -5.45
C ARG A 597 -14.38 6.57 -4.21
N LEU A 598 -13.74 5.41 -4.36
CA LEU A 598 -13.19 4.65 -3.22
C LEU A 598 -12.05 5.40 -2.53
N LEU A 599 -11.09 5.92 -3.28
CA LEU A 599 -10.02 6.78 -2.73
C LEU A 599 -10.61 7.97 -1.97
N ARG A 600 -11.58 8.69 -2.58
CA ARG A 600 -12.26 9.83 -1.95
C ARG A 600 -13.08 9.45 -0.71
N ASN A 601 -13.60 8.22 -0.65
CA ASN A 601 -14.27 7.66 0.52
C ASN A 601 -13.28 7.09 1.56
N GLY A 602 -11.97 7.24 1.37
CA GLY A 602 -10.92 6.81 2.31
C GLY A 602 -10.44 5.36 2.14
N THR A 603 -10.87 4.66 1.10
CA THR A 603 -10.43 3.28 0.81
C THR A 603 -9.07 3.30 0.11
N THR A 604 -7.99 3.08 0.86
CA THR A 604 -6.61 3.03 0.32
C THR A 604 -6.31 1.70 -0.35
N THR A 605 -6.94 0.63 0.13
CA THR A 605 -6.75 -0.74 -0.36
C THR A 605 -8.09 -1.38 -0.71
N ALA A 606 -8.18 -2.03 -1.87
CA ALA A 606 -9.39 -2.72 -2.32
C ALA A 606 -9.11 -4.13 -2.91
N ALA A 607 -10.03 -5.07 -2.70
CA ALA A 607 -10.07 -6.37 -3.39
C ALA A 607 -11.18 -6.36 -4.45
N TYR A 608 -10.78 -6.16 -5.71
CA TYR A 608 -11.68 -5.95 -6.83
C TYR A 608 -11.99 -7.23 -7.61
N PHE A 609 -13.28 -7.49 -7.83
CA PHE A 609 -13.78 -8.30 -8.93
C PHE A 609 -13.92 -7.43 -10.19
N GLY A 610 -13.28 -7.84 -11.29
CA GLY A 610 -13.42 -7.24 -12.62
C GLY A 610 -14.61 -7.82 -13.39
N THR A 611 -14.35 -8.37 -14.57
CA THR A 611 -15.31 -9.19 -15.36
C THR A 611 -14.59 -10.39 -15.97
N ILE A 612 -15.28 -11.23 -16.73
CA ILE A 612 -14.62 -12.33 -17.48
C ILE A 612 -13.67 -11.81 -18.59
N HIS A 613 -13.82 -10.55 -19.00
CA HIS A 613 -13.06 -9.95 -20.11
C HIS A 613 -11.62 -9.68 -19.70
N LEU A 614 -10.67 -10.21 -20.47
CA LEU A 614 -9.24 -10.06 -20.23
C LEU A 614 -8.80 -8.59 -20.35
N GLU A 615 -9.06 -7.94 -21.49
CA GLU A 615 -8.66 -6.54 -21.72
C GLU A 615 -9.37 -5.56 -20.77
N GLY A 616 -10.65 -5.78 -20.49
CA GLY A 616 -11.37 -5.01 -19.46
C GLY A 616 -10.69 -5.13 -18.09
N SER A 617 -10.33 -6.35 -17.67
CA SER A 617 -9.66 -6.57 -16.38
C SER A 617 -8.22 -6.00 -16.35
N LYS A 618 -7.49 -6.01 -17.47
CA LYS A 618 -6.20 -5.31 -17.60
C LYS A 618 -6.35 -3.79 -17.39
N ILE A 619 -7.39 -3.17 -17.97
CA ILE A 619 -7.68 -1.74 -17.82
C ILE A 619 -7.99 -1.35 -16.37
N LEU A 620 -8.63 -2.22 -15.58
CA LEU A 620 -8.81 -2.00 -14.15
C LEU A 620 -7.44 -1.95 -13.42
N ALA A 621 -6.49 -2.80 -13.81
CA ALA A 621 -5.14 -2.79 -13.24
C ALA A 621 -4.34 -1.53 -13.62
N ASP A 622 -4.46 -1.07 -14.88
CA ASP A 622 -3.91 0.23 -15.29
C ASP A 622 -4.48 1.36 -14.42
N VAL A 623 -5.82 1.48 -14.36
CA VAL A 623 -6.50 2.61 -13.72
C VAL A 623 -6.24 2.67 -12.21
N VAL A 624 -6.17 1.52 -11.53
CA VAL A 624 -5.77 1.43 -10.12
C VAL A 624 -4.32 1.87 -9.94
N HIS A 625 -3.42 1.44 -10.82
CA HIS A 625 -2.00 1.84 -10.77
C HIS A 625 -1.82 3.34 -11.02
N ASP A 626 -2.45 3.88 -12.08
CA ASP A 626 -2.41 5.29 -12.49
C ASP A 626 -2.94 6.22 -11.38
N LYS A 627 -3.98 5.78 -10.65
CA LYS A 627 -4.55 6.51 -9.50
C LYS A 627 -3.85 6.23 -8.17
N GLY A 628 -2.81 5.39 -8.14
CA GLY A 628 -1.99 5.15 -6.95
C GLY A 628 -2.69 4.42 -5.80
N GLN A 629 -3.78 3.70 -6.05
CA GLN A 629 -4.46 2.89 -5.03
C GLN A 629 -3.78 1.52 -4.88
N ARG A 630 -3.81 0.94 -3.67
CA ARG A 630 -3.40 -0.45 -3.44
C ARG A 630 -4.55 -1.39 -3.79
N ALA A 631 -4.27 -2.50 -4.47
CA ALA A 631 -5.33 -3.47 -4.75
C ALA A 631 -4.87 -4.91 -4.97
N LEU A 632 -5.79 -5.82 -4.65
CA LEU A 632 -5.91 -7.12 -5.31
C LEU A 632 -6.93 -6.98 -6.44
N ILE A 633 -6.59 -7.40 -7.66
CA ILE A 633 -7.49 -7.30 -8.83
C ILE A 633 -7.63 -8.65 -9.52
N GLY A 634 -8.86 -9.04 -9.86
CA GLY A 634 -9.15 -10.34 -10.47
C GLY A 634 -9.99 -10.26 -11.75
N LYS A 635 -9.52 -10.90 -12.83
CA LYS A 635 -10.37 -11.36 -13.93
C LYS A 635 -11.31 -12.43 -13.36
N VAL A 636 -12.61 -12.27 -13.55
CA VAL A 636 -13.62 -13.21 -13.04
C VAL A 636 -13.63 -14.47 -13.90
N ASN A 637 -13.83 -15.63 -13.27
CA ASN A 637 -13.98 -16.91 -13.95
C ASN A 637 -15.41 -17.44 -13.79
N MET A 638 -16.03 -17.84 -14.91
CA MET A 638 -17.44 -18.23 -14.99
C MET A 638 -17.77 -18.96 -16.30
N MET A 639 -18.30 -20.17 -16.22
CA MET A 639 -18.49 -21.08 -17.37
C MET A 639 -19.83 -21.82 -17.44
N ARG A 640 -20.59 -21.91 -16.35
CA ARG A 640 -21.93 -22.53 -16.35
C ARG A 640 -22.92 -21.63 -15.61
N ASN A 641 -24.21 -21.90 -15.77
CA ASN A 641 -25.29 -21.25 -15.02
C ASN A 641 -25.33 -19.71 -15.15
N CYS A 642 -24.80 -19.18 -16.26
CA CYS A 642 -24.76 -17.77 -16.63
C CYS A 642 -25.22 -17.58 -18.09
N PRO A 643 -25.61 -16.35 -18.51
CA PRO A 643 -26.09 -16.08 -19.85
C PRO A 643 -25.08 -16.43 -20.96
N GLU A 644 -25.58 -16.83 -22.13
CA GLU A 644 -24.72 -17.21 -23.28
C GLU A 644 -23.81 -16.07 -23.75
N TYR A 645 -24.27 -14.83 -23.63
CA TYR A 645 -23.51 -13.63 -24.00
C TYR A 645 -22.45 -13.22 -22.96
N TYR A 646 -22.41 -13.85 -21.78
CA TYR A 646 -21.49 -13.51 -20.69
C TYR A 646 -20.99 -14.78 -20.00
N ARG A 647 -20.12 -15.52 -20.70
CA ARG A 647 -19.56 -16.83 -20.31
C ARG A 647 -18.18 -17.03 -20.95
N GLU A 648 -17.30 -17.74 -20.26
CA GLU A 648 -16.05 -18.22 -20.85
C GLU A 648 -16.27 -19.53 -21.66
N MET A 649 -15.71 -19.63 -22.86
CA MET A 649 -16.06 -20.71 -23.80
C MET A 649 -15.47 -22.09 -23.47
N SER A 650 -14.30 -22.13 -22.80
CA SER A 650 -13.67 -23.39 -22.37
C SER A 650 -12.82 -23.17 -21.12
N VAL A 651 -12.53 -24.25 -20.38
CA VAL A 651 -11.64 -24.20 -19.21
C VAL A 651 -10.22 -23.82 -19.65
N GLN A 652 -9.81 -24.27 -20.84
CA GLN A 652 -8.51 -23.97 -21.42
C GLN A 652 -8.38 -22.47 -21.76
N ASP A 653 -9.42 -21.83 -22.29
CA ASP A 653 -9.48 -20.38 -22.51
C ASP A 653 -9.47 -19.62 -21.18
N SER A 654 -10.32 -20.01 -20.23
CA SER A 654 -10.44 -19.40 -18.91
C SER A 654 -9.10 -19.38 -18.16
N ILE A 655 -8.41 -20.53 -18.14
CA ILE A 655 -7.11 -20.67 -17.48
C ILE A 655 -5.99 -19.95 -18.24
N ARG A 656 -5.98 -19.95 -19.58
CA ARG A 656 -5.04 -19.15 -20.39
C ARG A 656 -5.18 -17.66 -20.06
N ASP A 657 -6.39 -17.13 -20.13
CA ASP A 657 -6.65 -15.70 -19.94
C ASP A 657 -6.33 -15.27 -18.51
N THR A 658 -6.64 -16.11 -17.53
CA THR A 658 -6.30 -15.84 -16.11
C THR A 658 -4.79 -15.89 -15.90
N GLU A 659 -4.08 -16.81 -16.53
CA GLU A 659 -2.62 -16.88 -16.50
C GLU A 659 -1.97 -15.68 -17.21
N GLU A 660 -2.52 -15.21 -18.33
CA GLU A 660 -2.07 -14.00 -19.00
C GLU A 660 -2.33 -12.76 -18.14
N PHE A 661 -3.51 -12.64 -17.51
CA PHE A 661 -3.83 -11.56 -16.59
C PHE A 661 -2.87 -11.52 -15.38
N ILE A 662 -2.57 -12.67 -14.76
CA ILE A 662 -1.57 -12.77 -13.69
C ILE A 662 -0.19 -12.29 -14.15
N ARG A 663 0.22 -12.64 -15.39
CA ARG A 663 1.48 -12.15 -15.98
C ARG A 663 1.44 -10.65 -16.28
N TYR A 664 0.31 -10.13 -16.75
CA TYR A 664 0.13 -8.72 -17.08
C TYR A 664 0.27 -7.84 -15.84
N VAL A 665 -0.48 -8.12 -14.76
CA VAL A 665 -0.42 -7.33 -13.51
C VAL A 665 0.98 -7.38 -12.89
N ARG A 666 1.65 -8.55 -12.92
CA ARG A 666 3.06 -8.65 -12.50
C ARG A 666 4.03 -7.91 -13.43
N GLY A 667 3.66 -7.72 -14.69
CA GLY A 667 4.37 -6.90 -15.68
C GLY A 667 4.32 -5.40 -15.42
N ILE A 668 3.33 -4.91 -14.67
CA ILE A 668 3.24 -3.51 -14.21
C ILE A 668 4.38 -3.17 -13.22
N GLN A 669 4.92 -4.17 -12.50
CA GLN A 669 6.02 -4.04 -11.54
C GLN A 669 5.75 -3.07 -10.36
N SER A 670 4.47 -2.79 -10.09
CA SER A 670 4.03 -1.97 -8.95
C SER A 670 3.98 -2.79 -7.64
N PRO A 671 4.42 -2.24 -6.49
CA PRO A 671 4.26 -2.88 -5.17
C PRO A 671 2.84 -2.73 -4.59
N LEU A 672 1.97 -1.95 -5.26
CA LEU A 672 0.61 -1.64 -4.84
C LEU A 672 -0.44 -2.59 -5.44
N VAL A 673 -0.21 -3.08 -6.66
CA VAL A 673 -1.23 -3.81 -7.46
C VAL A 673 -0.81 -5.26 -7.67
N GLN A 674 -1.66 -6.21 -7.27
CA GLN A 674 -1.39 -7.65 -7.35
C GLN A 674 -2.58 -8.42 -7.96
N PRO A 675 -2.33 -9.51 -8.73
CA PRO A 675 -3.41 -10.32 -9.30
C PRO A 675 -3.95 -11.35 -8.31
N ILE A 676 -5.27 -11.46 -8.22
CA ILE A 676 -6.00 -12.44 -7.39
C ILE A 676 -6.85 -13.37 -8.26
N VAL A 677 -6.79 -14.68 -7.98
CA VAL A 677 -7.53 -15.71 -8.73
C VAL A 677 -9.00 -15.69 -8.30
N THR A 678 -9.93 -15.57 -9.25
CA THR A 678 -11.31 -15.16 -8.97
C THR A 678 -12.35 -16.08 -9.64
N PRO A 679 -12.50 -17.35 -9.21
CA PRO A 679 -13.74 -18.09 -9.46
C PRO A 679 -14.90 -17.27 -8.89
N ARG A 680 -15.91 -16.92 -9.69
CA ARG A 680 -16.98 -16.02 -9.21
C ARG A 680 -17.64 -16.60 -7.96
N PHE A 681 -18.26 -17.76 -8.11
CA PHE A 681 -18.81 -18.59 -7.05
C PHE A 681 -19.04 -20.01 -7.61
N ALA A 682 -18.93 -21.05 -6.77
CA ALA A 682 -18.92 -22.46 -7.23
C ALA A 682 -20.10 -22.87 -8.13
N PRO A 683 -21.35 -22.37 -7.97
CA PRO A 683 -22.43 -22.61 -8.93
C PRO A 683 -22.07 -22.26 -10.38
N THR A 684 -21.21 -21.27 -10.63
CA THR A 684 -20.81 -20.83 -11.99
C THR A 684 -19.55 -21.49 -12.55
N CYS A 685 -18.81 -22.23 -11.74
CA CYS A 685 -17.56 -22.88 -12.14
C CYS A 685 -17.68 -24.41 -12.11
N PRO A 686 -17.40 -25.11 -13.22
CA PRO A 686 -17.20 -26.56 -13.22
C PRO A 686 -16.01 -27.00 -12.35
N GLU A 687 -15.99 -28.28 -11.96
CA GLU A 687 -14.97 -28.86 -11.07
C GLU A 687 -13.55 -28.77 -11.63
N ASP A 688 -13.37 -29.03 -12.92
CA ASP A 688 -12.08 -28.94 -13.61
C ASP A 688 -11.60 -27.49 -13.76
N GLN A 689 -12.52 -26.53 -13.89
CA GLN A 689 -12.22 -25.10 -13.78
C GLN A 689 -11.71 -24.75 -12.38
N LEU A 690 -12.44 -25.12 -11.32
CA LEU A 690 -12.06 -24.85 -9.93
C LEU A 690 -10.70 -25.48 -9.58
N ALA A 691 -10.49 -26.76 -9.91
CA ALA A 691 -9.23 -27.48 -9.71
C ALA A 691 -8.05 -26.84 -10.45
N SER A 692 -8.29 -26.32 -11.66
CA SER A 692 -7.27 -25.66 -12.47
C SER A 692 -6.95 -24.25 -11.94
N LEU A 693 -7.93 -23.53 -11.40
CA LEU A 693 -7.72 -22.24 -10.74
C LEU A 693 -6.94 -22.38 -9.43
N GLY A 694 -7.22 -23.40 -8.60
CA GLY A 694 -6.43 -23.70 -7.40
C GLY A 694 -4.98 -24.08 -7.72
N GLN A 695 -4.76 -24.84 -8.80
CA GLN A 695 -3.42 -25.11 -9.34
C GLN A 695 -2.73 -23.83 -9.83
N LEU A 696 -3.44 -22.94 -10.52
CA LEU A 696 -2.89 -21.68 -11.04
C LEU A 696 -2.52 -20.70 -9.91
N ALA A 697 -3.37 -20.58 -8.90
CA ALA A 697 -3.09 -19.81 -7.69
C ALA A 697 -1.83 -20.33 -6.97
N SER A 698 -1.76 -21.66 -6.76
CA SER A 698 -0.61 -22.35 -6.16
C SER A 698 0.69 -22.13 -6.97
N LYS A 699 0.62 -22.29 -8.29
CA LYS A 699 1.75 -22.13 -9.23
C LYS A 699 2.36 -20.74 -9.20
N TYR A 700 1.54 -19.70 -8.99
CA TYR A 700 1.99 -18.32 -9.00
C TYR A 700 2.14 -17.69 -7.59
N GLY A 701 1.65 -18.35 -6.53
CA GLY A 701 1.60 -17.80 -5.17
C GLY A 701 0.60 -16.65 -5.00
N CYS A 702 -0.44 -16.62 -5.85
CA CYS A 702 -1.50 -15.61 -5.83
C CYS A 702 -2.48 -15.82 -4.68
N HIS A 703 -3.11 -14.73 -4.26
CA HIS A 703 -4.36 -14.75 -3.50
C HIS A 703 -5.51 -15.38 -4.29
N ILE A 704 -6.60 -15.69 -3.59
CA ILE A 704 -7.84 -16.24 -4.14
C ILE A 704 -9.03 -15.47 -3.57
N GLN A 705 -10.05 -15.14 -4.36
CA GLN A 705 -11.31 -14.58 -3.85
C GLN A 705 -12.53 -15.29 -4.45
N SER A 706 -13.57 -15.49 -3.65
CA SER A 706 -14.87 -16.02 -4.11
C SER A 706 -16.00 -15.67 -3.13
N HIS A 707 -17.24 -16.04 -3.48
CA HIS A 707 -18.39 -15.94 -2.58
C HIS A 707 -18.59 -17.29 -1.89
N LEU A 708 -19.02 -17.27 -0.62
CA LEU A 708 -19.25 -18.48 0.17
C LEU A 708 -20.40 -18.28 1.15
N GLY A 709 -21.39 -19.16 1.08
CA GLY A 709 -22.47 -19.22 2.05
C GLY A 709 -23.29 -17.93 2.14
N GLU A 710 -23.57 -17.28 1.00
CA GLU A 710 -24.28 -16.00 0.99
C GLU A 710 -25.78 -16.21 1.23
N THR A 711 -26.42 -17.10 0.49
CA THR A 711 -27.87 -17.32 0.61
C THR A 711 -28.22 -18.80 0.84
N GLN A 712 -29.29 -19.07 1.59
CA GLN A 712 -29.74 -20.45 1.79
C GLN A 712 -30.13 -21.17 0.47
N PRO A 713 -30.75 -20.52 -0.54
CA PRO A 713 -30.94 -21.12 -1.88
C PRO A 713 -29.63 -21.44 -2.60
N GLU A 714 -28.64 -20.53 -2.60
CA GLU A 714 -27.30 -20.78 -3.17
C GLU A 714 -26.63 -21.99 -2.50
N CYS A 715 -26.65 -22.05 -1.16
CA CYS A 715 -26.10 -23.16 -0.39
C CYS A 715 -26.76 -24.52 -0.70
N ASN A 716 -28.02 -24.52 -1.12
CA ASN A 716 -28.72 -25.73 -1.54
C ASN A 716 -28.35 -26.11 -2.97
N TRP A 717 -28.29 -25.13 -3.87
CA TRP A 717 -27.89 -25.33 -5.27
C TRP A 717 -26.44 -25.83 -5.39
N VAL A 718 -25.54 -25.41 -4.50
CA VAL A 718 -24.17 -25.97 -4.41
C VAL A 718 -24.20 -27.48 -4.07
N LYS A 719 -25.07 -27.92 -3.15
CA LYS A 719 -25.19 -29.35 -2.79
C LYS A 719 -25.76 -30.18 -3.94
N GLU A 720 -26.63 -29.59 -4.76
CA GLU A 720 -27.14 -30.22 -5.99
C GLU A 720 -26.07 -30.32 -7.09
N LEU A 721 -25.22 -29.28 -7.23
CA LEU A 721 -24.18 -29.19 -8.26
C LEU A 721 -22.87 -29.92 -7.91
N PHE A 722 -22.62 -30.21 -6.63
CA PHE A 722 -21.44 -30.91 -6.13
C PHE A 722 -21.81 -31.96 -5.05
N PRO A 723 -22.61 -32.99 -5.38
CA PRO A 723 -23.19 -33.92 -4.39
C PRO A 723 -22.17 -34.86 -3.71
N TRP A 724 -20.88 -34.78 -4.07
CA TRP A 724 -19.76 -35.45 -3.40
C TRP A 724 -19.19 -34.63 -2.23
N ALA A 725 -19.43 -33.32 -2.20
CA ALA A 725 -18.89 -32.42 -1.19
C ALA A 725 -19.79 -32.41 0.06
N LYS A 726 -19.18 -32.39 1.24
CA LYS A 726 -19.88 -32.36 2.53
C LYS A 726 -20.61 -31.03 2.75
N SER A 727 -20.07 -29.95 2.20
CA SER A 727 -20.52 -28.58 2.41
C SER A 727 -20.03 -27.67 1.26
N TYR A 728 -20.37 -26.39 1.29
CA TYR A 728 -19.89 -25.42 0.31
C TYR A 728 -18.38 -25.16 0.49
N THR A 729 -17.92 -25.03 1.73
CA THR A 729 -16.49 -24.92 2.07
C THR A 729 -15.68 -26.13 1.57
N ASP A 730 -16.22 -27.36 1.68
CA ASP A 730 -15.57 -28.60 1.23
C ASP A 730 -15.34 -28.66 -0.29
N VAL A 731 -16.17 -27.96 -1.10
CA VAL A 731 -15.94 -27.78 -2.55
C VAL A 731 -14.67 -26.99 -2.80
N TYR A 732 -14.49 -25.84 -2.14
CA TYR A 732 -13.31 -25.01 -2.31
C TYR A 732 -12.05 -25.66 -1.71
N ASP A 733 -12.17 -26.36 -0.57
CA ASP A 733 -11.02 -27.01 0.07
C ASP A 733 -10.45 -28.14 -0.80
N SER A 734 -11.34 -29.01 -1.31
CA SER A 734 -10.98 -30.13 -2.18
C SER A 734 -10.30 -29.67 -3.48
N MET A 735 -10.65 -28.47 -3.97
CA MET A 735 -10.08 -27.86 -5.17
C MET A 735 -8.84 -26.98 -4.88
N ARG A 736 -8.36 -26.93 -3.63
CA ARG A 736 -7.22 -26.11 -3.17
C ARG A 736 -7.43 -24.60 -3.38
N LEU A 737 -8.67 -24.15 -3.20
CA LEU A 737 -9.06 -22.74 -3.26
C LEU A 737 -9.16 -22.08 -1.87
N LEU A 738 -8.85 -22.81 -0.78
CA LEU A 738 -8.73 -22.30 0.58
C LEU A 738 -7.27 -22.29 1.04
N SER A 739 -6.84 -21.15 1.60
CA SER A 739 -5.48 -20.87 2.07
C SER A 739 -5.46 -19.56 2.89
N GLU A 740 -4.33 -19.23 3.51
CA GLU A 740 -4.12 -17.98 4.27
C GLU A 740 -4.37 -16.70 3.46
N LYS A 741 -4.27 -16.81 2.12
CA LYS A 741 -4.48 -15.76 1.11
C LYS A 741 -5.81 -15.87 0.38
N SER A 742 -6.73 -16.68 0.88
CA SER A 742 -8.08 -16.82 0.33
C SER A 742 -9.04 -15.89 1.06
N VAL A 743 -9.85 -15.17 0.30
CA VAL A 743 -10.88 -14.25 0.79
C VAL A 743 -12.25 -14.79 0.38
N MET A 744 -13.13 -14.99 1.37
CA MET A 744 -14.48 -15.50 1.16
C MET A 744 -15.49 -14.44 1.58
N ALA A 745 -16.34 -14.02 0.65
CA ALA A 745 -17.35 -12.99 0.90
C ALA A 745 -18.61 -13.57 1.59
N HIS A 746 -19.33 -12.69 2.28
CA HIS A 746 -20.61 -12.91 2.98
C HIS A 746 -20.56 -13.85 4.18
N CYS A 747 -20.30 -15.15 3.95
CA CYS A 747 -20.13 -16.18 4.99
C CYS A 747 -21.25 -16.17 6.06
N ILE A 748 -22.50 -16.10 5.61
CA ILE A 748 -23.69 -16.04 6.46
C ILE A 748 -24.09 -17.45 6.92
N TRP A 749 -24.28 -18.37 5.98
CA TRP A 749 -24.90 -19.68 6.19
C TRP A 749 -23.88 -20.81 6.45
N LEU A 750 -22.87 -20.54 7.30
CA LEU A 750 -21.80 -21.50 7.61
C LEU A 750 -22.14 -22.42 8.79
N GLY A 751 -21.90 -23.72 8.61
CA GLY A 751 -21.84 -24.70 9.71
C GLY A 751 -20.57 -24.58 10.56
N ASP A 752 -20.55 -25.18 11.77
CA ASP A 752 -19.39 -25.08 12.67
C ASP A 752 -18.15 -25.80 12.13
N GLU A 753 -18.32 -26.95 11.46
CA GLU A 753 -17.25 -27.66 10.73
C GLU A 753 -16.66 -26.82 9.58
N GLU A 754 -17.46 -25.94 8.98
CA GLU A 754 -17.01 -25.01 7.93
C GLU A 754 -16.19 -23.88 8.53
N ILE A 755 -16.65 -23.30 9.65
CA ILE A 755 -15.89 -22.31 10.44
C ILE A 755 -14.54 -22.89 10.89
N TYR A 756 -14.53 -24.13 11.39
CA TYR A 756 -13.30 -24.84 11.76
C TYR A 756 -12.37 -25.00 10.55
N THR A 757 -12.89 -25.46 9.40
CA THR A 757 -12.10 -25.64 8.17
C THR A 757 -11.52 -24.31 7.68
N LEU A 758 -12.31 -23.24 7.64
CA LEU A 758 -11.87 -21.90 7.24
C LEU A 758 -10.76 -21.36 8.17
N ARG A 759 -10.89 -21.58 9.48
CA ARG A 759 -9.89 -21.21 10.49
C ARG A 759 -8.59 -21.97 10.29
N GLU A 760 -8.63 -23.30 10.18
CA GLU A 760 -7.44 -24.15 9.99
C GLU A 760 -6.74 -23.92 8.64
N ARG A 761 -7.45 -23.37 7.65
CA ARG A 761 -6.89 -22.91 6.37
C ARG A 761 -6.42 -21.45 6.41
N GLY A 762 -6.66 -20.70 7.49
CA GLY A 762 -6.28 -19.29 7.63
C GLY A 762 -7.09 -18.31 6.77
N VAL A 763 -8.27 -18.71 6.31
CA VAL A 763 -9.08 -17.97 5.33
C VAL A 763 -9.59 -16.65 5.91
N GLY A 764 -9.54 -15.59 5.10
CA GLY A 764 -10.11 -14.30 5.43
C GLY A 764 -11.58 -14.19 5.05
N ILE A 765 -12.40 -13.62 5.94
CA ILE A 765 -13.82 -13.39 5.70
C ILE A 765 -14.07 -11.92 5.39
N SER A 766 -14.64 -11.63 4.22
CA SER A 766 -15.18 -10.30 3.91
C SER A 766 -16.65 -10.24 4.32
N HIS A 767 -16.94 -9.46 5.37
CA HIS A 767 -18.30 -9.19 5.81
C HIS A 767 -18.90 -8.03 4.99
N CYS A 768 -19.95 -8.31 4.22
CA CYS A 768 -20.59 -7.37 3.28
C CYS A 768 -21.99 -6.93 3.78
N PRO A 769 -22.13 -6.26 4.95
CA PRO A 769 -23.40 -6.09 5.65
C PRO A 769 -24.47 -5.28 4.91
N ASN A 770 -24.07 -4.29 4.11
CA ASN A 770 -25.00 -3.51 3.29
C ASN A 770 -25.72 -4.42 2.29
N SER A 771 -24.94 -5.17 1.49
CA SER A 771 -25.45 -6.17 0.55
C SER A 771 -26.30 -7.23 1.22
N ASN A 772 -25.76 -7.86 2.28
CA ASN A 772 -26.43 -8.94 3.01
C ASN A 772 -27.86 -8.59 3.47
N ILE A 773 -28.11 -7.32 3.81
CA ILE A 773 -29.45 -6.79 4.12
C ILE A 773 -30.21 -6.42 2.83
N ALA A 774 -29.60 -5.64 1.92
CA ALA A 774 -30.26 -5.04 0.76
C ALA A 774 -30.88 -6.10 -0.18
N ILE A 775 -30.08 -7.06 -0.64
CA ILE A 775 -30.53 -8.19 -1.49
C ILE A 775 -31.10 -9.37 -0.67
N ARG A 776 -31.30 -9.16 0.64
CA ARG A 776 -32.00 -10.05 1.59
C ARG A 776 -31.33 -11.43 1.81
N SER A 777 -30.01 -11.49 1.66
CA SER A 777 -29.20 -12.70 1.80
C SER A 777 -29.14 -13.26 3.23
N GLY A 778 -29.10 -12.38 4.24
CA GLY A 778 -29.23 -12.76 5.66
C GLY A 778 -28.42 -11.89 6.63
N LEU A 779 -28.25 -12.38 7.86
CA LEU A 779 -27.51 -11.70 8.94
C LEU A 779 -26.28 -12.54 9.33
N CYS A 780 -25.08 -12.10 8.95
CA CYS A 780 -23.83 -12.77 9.31
C CYS A 780 -23.52 -12.56 10.80
N ASP A 781 -23.37 -13.64 11.55
CA ASP A 781 -22.95 -13.60 12.97
C ASP A 781 -21.43 -13.40 13.09
N VAL A 782 -21.01 -12.15 12.91
CA VAL A 782 -19.60 -11.74 13.03
C VAL A 782 -19.03 -12.03 14.43
N ARG A 783 -19.85 -12.02 15.50
CA ARG A 783 -19.36 -12.39 16.84
C ARG A 783 -18.98 -13.87 16.88
N ARG A 784 -19.82 -14.77 16.34
CA ARG A 784 -19.51 -16.20 16.19
C ARG A 784 -18.22 -16.40 15.39
N LEU A 785 -18.02 -15.68 14.28
CA LEU A 785 -16.80 -15.81 13.48
C LEU A 785 -15.54 -15.34 14.24
N LEU A 786 -15.59 -14.16 14.88
CA LEU A 786 -14.49 -13.61 15.67
C LEU A 786 -14.14 -14.49 16.89
N ASN A 787 -15.15 -15.03 17.58
CA ASN A 787 -14.95 -15.92 18.72
C ASN A 787 -14.29 -17.26 18.33
N HIS A 788 -14.47 -17.71 17.07
CA HIS A 788 -13.75 -18.85 16.52
C HIS A 788 -12.35 -18.50 15.99
N GLY A 789 -11.92 -17.24 16.07
CA GLY A 789 -10.58 -16.80 15.65
C GLY A 789 -10.41 -16.64 14.14
N LEU A 790 -11.49 -16.50 13.37
CA LEU A 790 -11.41 -16.17 11.95
C LEU A 790 -10.91 -14.74 11.74
N LYS A 791 -10.16 -14.51 10.66
CA LYS A 791 -9.82 -13.16 10.20
C LYS A 791 -11.10 -12.54 9.59
N VAL A 792 -11.57 -11.40 10.10
CA VAL A 792 -12.75 -10.70 9.54
C VAL A 792 -12.40 -9.26 9.18
N GLY A 793 -12.78 -8.89 7.96
CA GLY A 793 -12.69 -7.55 7.38
C GLY A 793 -14.04 -7.13 6.81
N LEU A 794 -14.13 -5.90 6.30
CA LEU A 794 -15.37 -5.37 5.71
C LEU A 794 -15.27 -5.31 4.19
N GLY A 795 -16.38 -5.58 3.50
CA GLY A 795 -16.55 -5.36 2.07
C GLY A 795 -17.69 -4.39 1.81
N THR A 796 -17.58 -3.55 0.78
CA THR A 796 -18.74 -2.75 0.31
C THR A 796 -19.71 -3.58 -0.50
N ASP A 797 -19.19 -4.55 -1.27
CA ASP A 797 -19.91 -5.35 -2.26
C ASP A 797 -20.74 -4.49 -3.24
N CYS A 798 -20.18 -3.40 -3.77
CA CYS A 798 -20.87 -2.70 -4.85
C CYS A 798 -21.05 -3.67 -6.04
N SER A 799 -22.26 -3.88 -6.60
CA SER A 799 -23.52 -3.16 -6.33
C SER A 799 -24.60 -3.96 -5.58
N GLY A 800 -24.31 -5.14 -5.05
CA GLY A 800 -25.24 -5.85 -4.14
C GLY A 800 -25.48 -5.03 -2.87
N GLY A 801 -24.41 -4.41 -2.37
CA GLY A 801 -24.44 -3.26 -1.48
C GLY A 801 -24.50 -1.95 -2.26
N TYR A 802 -25.34 -1.01 -1.82
CA TYR A 802 -25.56 0.27 -2.50
C TYR A 802 -24.57 1.39 -2.07
N SER A 803 -23.63 1.11 -1.19
CA SER A 803 -22.70 2.10 -0.63
C SER A 803 -21.24 1.74 -0.90
N SER A 804 -20.53 2.66 -1.57
CA SER A 804 -19.10 2.55 -1.88
C SER A 804 -18.18 3.05 -0.77
N SER A 805 -18.64 3.08 0.49
CA SER A 805 -17.89 3.58 1.64
C SER A 805 -17.83 2.56 2.78
N ILE A 806 -16.61 2.28 3.25
CA ILE A 806 -16.39 1.41 4.41
C ILE A 806 -16.92 2.03 5.71
N LEU A 807 -17.14 3.35 5.78
CA LEU A 807 -17.87 3.97 6.90
C LEU A 807 -19.32 3.47 6.99
N ASP A 808 -19.97 3.22 5.85
CA ASP A 808 -21.29 2.57 5.86
C ASP A 808 -21.17 1.09 6.20
N ALA A 809 -20.17 0.37 5.68
CA ALA A 809 -19.95 -1.03 6.08
C ALA A 809 -19.75 -1.17 7.61
N ILE A 810 -19.06 -0.24 8.27
CA ILE A 810 -18.98 -0.15 9.74
C ILE A 810 -20.38 0.01 10.35
N ARG A 811 -21.18 0.97 9.88
CA ARG A 811 -22.54 1.25 10.38
C ARG A 811 -23.45 0.04 10.23
N GLN A 812 -23.50 -0.58 9.04
CA GLN A 812 -24.33 -1.74 8.78
C GLN A 812 -23.85 -2.98 9.56
N SER A 813 -22.53 -3.18 9.77
CA SER A 813 -22.02 -4.25 10.65
C SER A 813 -22.58 -4.13 12.07
N LEU A 814 -22.61 -2.91 12.61
CA LEU A 814 -23.14 -2.62 13.93
C LEU A 814 -24.66 -2.86 13.99
N GLN A 815 -25.40 -2.53 12.93
CA GLN A 815 -26.83 -2.83 12.86
C GLN A 815 -27.13 -4.32 12.70
N VAL A 816 -26.40 -5.07 11.88
CA VAL A 816 -26.51 -6.55 11.80
C VAL A 816 -26.31 -7.16 13.19
N SER A 817 -25.27 -6.73 13.92
CA SER A 817 -25.00 -7.23 15.27
C SER A 817 -26.06 -6.81 16.29
N ASN A 818 -26.62 -5.60 16.19
CA ASN A 818 -27.77 -5.16 16.99
C ASN A 818 -29.01 -6.02 16.74
N VAL A 819 -29.36 -6.29 15.46
CA VAL A 819 -30.54 -7.08 15.10
C VAL A 819 -30.40 -8.53 15.55
N LEU A 820 -29.22 -9.13 15.41
CA LEU A 820 -28.94 -10.46 15.97
C LEU A 820 -29.16 -10.50 17.49
N ALA A 821 -28.80 -9.44 18.21
CA ALA A 821 -29.04 -9.35 19.66
C ALA A 821 -30.52 -9.14 20.06
N LEU A 822 -31.45 -8.97 19.11
CA LEU A 822 -32.89 -9.00 19.35
C LEU A 822 -33.48 -10.41 19.19
N ASP A 823 -32.76 -11.32 18.53
CA ASP A 823 -33.15 -12.70 18.20
C ASP A 823 -32.33 -13.75 18.98
N ARG A 824 -31.48 -13.30 19.92
CA ARG A 824 -30.56 -14.14 20.72
C ARG A 824 -30.75 -13.90 22.20
N ASP A 825 -30.25 -14.83 23.01
CA ASP A 825 -30.24 -14.73 24.47
C ASP A 825 -29.47 -13.49 24.97
N GLN A 826 -29.78 -13.05 26.19
CA GLN A 826 -29.25 -11.80 26.78
C GLN A 826 -27.71 -11.76 26.88
N ASP A 827 -27.06 -12.92 26.87
CA ASP A 827 -25.60 -13.05 26.92
C ASP A 827 -24.90 -12.83 25.55
N TYR A 828 -25.65 -12.64 24.44
CA TYR A 828 -25.06 -12.44 23.12
C TYR A 828 -24.29 -11.10 23.02
N GLN A 829 -22.97 -11.21 22.96
CA GLN A 829 -22.07 -10.06 22.89
C GLN A 829 -22.04 -9.45 21.49
N ARG A 830 -22.73 -8.34 21.29
CA ARG A 830 -22.62 -7.51 20.07
C ARG A 830 -21.17 -7.10 19.78
N ILE A 831 -20.86 -6.77 18.53
CA ILE A 831 -19.61 -6.09 18.17
C ILE A 831 -19.67 -4.61 18.57
N SER A 832 -18.55 -4.08 19.05
CA SER A 832 -18.38 -2.66 19.36
C SER A 832 -17.99 -1.85 18.13
N TYR A 833 -18.19 -0.53 18.16
CA TYR A 833 -17.71 0.37 17.09
C TYR A 833 -16.17 0.36 16.98
N LYS A 834 -15.46 0.07 18.08
CA LYS A 834 -14.01 -0.16 18.10
C LYS A 834 -13.65 -1.43 17.32
N GLU A 835 -14.35 -2.55 17.54
CA GLU A 835 -14.13 -3.78 16.75
C GLU A 835 -14.48 -3.60 15.25
N ALA A 836 -15.55 -2.87 14.93
CA ALA A 836 -15.91 -2.56 13.54
C ALA A 836 -14.85 -1.66 12.85
N PHE A 837 -14.29 -0.67 13.56
CA PHE A 837 -13.14 0.10 13.10
C PHE A 837 -11.89 -0.78 12.87
N ARG A 838 -11.65 -1.78 13.73
CA ARG A 838 -10.60 -2.78 13.48
C ARG A 838 -10.86 -3.59 12.22
N MET A 839 -12.08 -4.09 11.99
CA MET A 839 -12.41 -4.81 10.76
C MET A 839 -12.23 -3.94 9.49
N ALA A 840 -12.53 -2.65 9.58
CA ALA A 840 -12.31 -1.68 8.49
C ALA A 840 -10.83 -1.36 8.20
N THR A 841 -9.91 -1.71 9.10
CA THR A 841 -8.48 -1.37 9.03
C THR A 841 -7.61 -2.62 9.18
N LEU A 842 -7.04 -2.89 10.36
CA LEU A 842 -6.13 -4.02 10.60
C LEU A 842 -6.77 -5.40 10.33
N GLY A 843 -8.07 -5.57 10.60
CA GLY A 843 -8.81 -6.81 10.28
C GLY A 843 -8.92 -7.04 8.77
N GLY A 844 -9.18 -5.97 8.00
CA GLY A 844 -9.12 -5.99 6.54
C GLY A 844 -7.71 -6.33 6.02
N ALA A 845 -6.66 -5.76 6.64
CA ALA A 845 -5.27 -6.08 6.30
C ALA A 845 -4.97 -7.57 6.52
N LYS A 846 -5.43 -8.15 7.64
CA LYS A 846 -5.31 -9.59 7.93
C LYS A 846 -6.05 -10.46 6.91
N VAL A 847 -7.27 -10.09 6.53
CA VAL A 847 -8.06 -10.79 5.50
C VAL A 847 -7.35 -10.78 4.15
N LEU A 848 -6.73 -9.67 3.77
CA LEU A 848 -5.91 -9.59 2.54
C LEU A 848 -4.47 -10.11 2.70
N ASN A 849 -4.11 -10.62 3.88
CA ASN A 849 -2.78 -11.11 4.23
C ASN A 849 -1.68 -10.06 3.94
N MET A 850 -1.87 -8.83 4.44
CA MET A 850 -0.99 -7.66 4.33
C MET A 850 -0.81 -6.92 5.68
N GLU A 851 -1.15 -7.55 6.80
CA GLU A 851 -1.05 -6.97 8.15
C GLU A 851 0.40 -6.66 8.59
N ASP A 852 1.38 -7.23 7.91
CA ASP A 852 2.81 -6.93 8.00
C ASP A 852 3.18 -5.58 7.36
N ARG A 853 2.35 -5.07 6.45
CA ARG A 853 2.60 -3.87 5.65
C ARG A 853 1.65 -2.70 5.94
N ILE A 854 0.40 -2.95 6.31
CA ILE A 854 -0.66 -1.92 6.43
C ILE A 854 -1.67 -2.22 7.54
N GLY A 855 -2.63 -1.31 7.75
CA GLY A 855 -3.80 -1.50 8.61
C GLY A 855 -3.70 -0.86 10.00
N ASN A 856 -2.50 -0.49 10.44
CA ASN A 856 -2.26 0.36 11.62
C ASN A 856 -0.97 1.19 11.47
N PHE A 857 -0.58 1.90 12.53
CA PHE A 857 0.61 2.77 12.53
C PHE A 857 1.79 2.17 13.31
N GLU A 858 2.02 0.86 13.19
CA GLU A 858 3.27 0.25 13.67
C GLU A 858 4.46 0.74 12.81
N ILE A 859 5.65 0.78 13.43
CA ILE A 859 6.90 1.13 12.75
C ILE A 859 7.19 0.14 11.62
N ASP A 860 7.94 0.59 10.60
CA ASP A 860 8.26 -0.15 9.38
C ASP A 860 7.06 -0.43 8.44
N LYS A 861 5.81 -0.12 8.81
CA LYS A 861 4.66 -0.27 7.90
C LYS A 861 4.58 0.84 6.86
N GLU A 862 3.95 0.52 5.73
CA GLU A 862 3.68 1.46 4.64
C GLU A 862 2.58 2.44 5.04
N PHE A 863 2.78 3.73 4.75
CA PHE A 863 1.91 4.81 5.19
C PHE A 863 0.64 4.93 4.32
N ASP A 864 -0.29 4.01 4.55
CA ASP A 864 -1.68 4.07 4.09
C ASP A 864 -2.52 4.76 5.18
N ALA A 865 -2.85 6.03 5.00
CA ALA A 865 -3.41 6.88 6.06
C ALA A 865 -4.44 7.90 5.56
N LEU A 866 -5.35 8.30 6.44
CA LEU A 866 -6.37 9.33 6.22
C LEU A 866 -6.18 10.45 7.25
N LEU A 867 -6.09 11.69 6.78
CA LEU A 867 -6.28 12.86 7.63
C LEU A 867 -7.77 13.18 7.66
N ILE A 868 -8.40 12.97 8.82
CA ILE A 868 -9.79 13.31 9.06
C ILE A 868 -9.87 14.72 9.67
N ASP A 869 -10.80 15.52 9.18
CA ASP A 869 -11.15 16.83 9.75
C ASP A 869 -12.65 16.85 10.05
N VAL A 870 -13.04 16.69 11.33
CA VAL A 870 -14.44 16.74 11.76
C VAL A 870 -15.03 18.16 11.74
N THR A 871 -14.22 19.18 11.44
CA THR A 871 -14.63 20.58 11.27
C THR A 871 -14.62 21.04 9.81
N ALA A 872 -14.46 20.12 8.85
CA ALA A 872 -14.41 20.42 7.43
C ALA A 872 -15.68 21.16 6.92
N PRO A 873 -15.55 22.12 5.97
CA PRO A 873 -16.68 22.92 5.49
C PRO A 873 -17.84 22.08 4.95
N GLY A 874 -18.99 22.16 5.63
CA GLY A 874 -20.20 21.44 5.28
C GLY A 874 -20.21 19.96 5.68
N SER A 875 -19.40 19.55 6.67
CA SER A 875 -19.46 18.21 7.29
C SER A 875 -20.85 17.89 7.88
N ALA A 876 -21.15 16.58 8.03
CA ALA A 876 -22.26 16.03 8.81
C ALA A 876 -21.85 15.62 10.26
N VAL A 877 -20.76 16.16 10.79
CA VAL A 877 -20.26 15.90 12.16
C VAL A 877 -20.34 17.18 12.99
N ASP A 878 -21.37 17.30 13.84
CA ASP A 878 -21.49 18.41 14.78
C ASP A 878 -20.57 18.22 16.00
N VAL A 879 -19.58 19.12 16.14
CA VAL A 879 -18.60 19.12 17.23
C VAL A 879 -18.94 20.21 18.26
N PHE A 880 -19.02 19.84 19.53
CA PHE A 880 -19.29 20.72 20.66
C PHE A 880 -18.05 20.89 21.55
N SER A 881 -18.02 21.97 22.35
CA SER A 881 -16.87 22.35 23.20
C SER A 881 -16.50 21.37 24.32
N LYS A 882 -17.31 20.32 24.53
CA LYS A 882 -17.05 19.24 25.50
C LYS A 882 -16.61 17.91 24.86
N ASP A 883 -16.66 17.79 23.54
CA ASP A 883 -16.32 16.55 22.85
C ASP A 883 -14.82 16.22 22.99
N ALA A 884 -14.53 15.07 23.58
CA ALA A 884 -13.18 14.51 23.60
C ALA A 884 -12.78 13.99 22.21
N ILE A 885 -11.54 13.48 22.10
CA ILE A 885 -11.06 12.88 20.85
C ILE A 885 -11.84 11.59 20.51
N ASP A 886 -12.12 10.71 21.48
CA ASP A 886 -12.97 9.52 21.28
C ASP A 886 -14.39 9.89 20.80
N ASP A 887 -15.00 10.96 21.32
CA ASP A 887 -16.32 11.43 20.87
C ASP A 887 -16.30 11.86 19.40
N LYS A 888 -15.27 12.60 18.98
CA LYS A 888 -15.10 13.06 17.59
C LYS A 888 -14.86 11.90 16.64
N ILE A 889 -14.04 10.93 17.03
CA ILE A 889 -13.80 9.70 16.27
C ILE A 889 -15.11 8.89 16.15
N GLN A 890 -15.83 8.70 17.25
CA GLN A 890 -17.09 7.96 17.25
C GLN A 890 -18.14 8.67 16.37
N LYS A 891 -18.30 9.99 16.49
CA LYS A 891 -19.19 10.77 15.62
C LYS A 891 -18.81 10.65 14.15
N PHE A 892 -17.53 10.78 13.78
CA PHE A 892 -17.08 10.56 12.41
C PHE A 892 -17.47 9.16 11.89
N LEU A 893 -17.24 8.11 12.68
CA LEU A 893 -17.61 6.74 12.30
C LEU A 893 -19.13 6.58 12.11
N TYR A 894 -19.98 7.26 12.89
CA TYR A 894 -21.45 7.17 12.76
C TYR A 894 -22.09 8.15 11.75
N THR A 895 -21.55 9.36 11.54
CA THR A 895 -22.19 10.41 10.72
C THR A 895 -21.30 11.07 9.66
N GLY A 896 -19.99 10.86 9.69
CA GLY A 896 -19.05 11.44 8.72
C GLY A 896 -19.12 10.80 7.32
N ASP A 897 -18.50 11.46 6.34
CA ASP A 897 -18.41 11.02 4.94
C ASP A 897 -17.18 11.61 4.23
N ASP A 898 -17.12 11.56 2.90
CA ASP A 898 -15.99 12.04 2.11
C ASP A 898 -15.65 13.53 2.32
N ARG A 899 -16.59 14.35 2.79
CA ARG A 899 -16.34 15.75 3.16
C ARG A 899 -15.38 15.89 4.34
N ASN A 900 -15.30 14.87 5.20
CA ASN A 900 -14.42 14.84 6.37
C ASN A 900 -13.01 14.26 6.08
N ILE A 901 -12.79 13.66 4.91
CA ILE A 901 -11.53 12.99 4.56
C ILE A 901 -10.63 14.00 3.84
N ALA A 902 -10.01 14.88 4.62
CA ALA A 902 -9.24 16.02 4.12
C ALA A 902 -8.04 15.61 3.24
N ARG A 903 -7.36 14.52 3.59
CA ARG A 903 -6.27 13.92 2.78
C ARG A 903 -6.29 12.40 2.83
N VAL A 904 -5.78 11.79 1.75
CA VAL A 904 -5.61 10.35 1.59
C VAL A 904 -4.18 10.06 1.17
N TYR A 905 -3.53 9.14 1.87
CA TYR A 905 -2.16 8.69 1.63
C TYR A 905 -2.16 7.19 1.33
N VAL A 906 -1.35 6.77 0.35
CA VAL A 906 -1.09 5.36 0.02
C VAL A 906 0.42 5.20 -0.14
N ALA A 907 1.03 4.29 0.63
CA ALA A 907 2.48 4.10 0.70
C ALA A 907 3.26 5.43 0.81
N GLY A 908 2.85 6.34 1.70
CA GLY A 908 3.51 7.64 1.89
C GLY A 908 3.20 8.69 0.82
N HIS A 909 2.59 8.33 -0.29
CA HIS A 909 2.20 9.27 -1.33
C HIS A 909 0.80 9.83 -1.05
N ARG A 910 0.69 11.17 -0.91
CA ARG A 910 -0.60 11.86 -0.81
C ARG A 910 -1.33 11.79 -2.15
N ILE A 911 -2.32 10.91 -2.24
CA ILE A 911 -3.14 10.68 -3.43
C ILE A 911 -4.26 11.73 -3.56
N LEU A 912 -4.75 12.27 -2.43
CA LEU A 912 -5.82 13.27 -2.39
C LEU A 912 -5.55 14.36 -1.35
N ASP A 913 -5.89 15.60 -1.68
CA ASP A 913 -5.95 16.75 -0.76
C ASP A 913 -7.16 17.63 -1.10
N LEU A 914 -8.26 17.48 -0.35
CA LEU A 914 -9.50 18.22 -0.60
C LEU A 914 -9.46 19.66 -0.08
N HIS A 915 -8.45 20.02 0.72
CA HIS A 915 -8.28 21.34 1.30
C HIS A 915 -7.41 22.25 0.42
N ASN A 916 -6.57 21.68 -0.46
CA ASN A 916 -5.76 22.42 -1.43
C ASN A 916 -6.47 22.62 -2.79
N ARG A 917 -7.62 23.32 -2.79
CA ARG A 917 -8.50 23.53 -3.98
C ARG A 917 -7.96 24.49 -5.06
N ASN A 918 -6.63 24.53 -5.26
CA ASN A 918 -5.96 25.37 -6.27
C ASN A 918 -5.20 24.54 -7.34
N LEU A 919 -5.55 23.25 -7.52
CA LEU A 919 -4.87 22.30 -8.43
C LEU A 919 -5.83 21.52 -9.35
N HIS A 920 -7.01 22.07 -9.63
CA HIS A 920 -7.95 21.63 -10.67
C HIS A 920 -8.39 22.84 -11.51
#